data_AF-A0A7X8NTH5-F1
#
_entry.id   AF-A0A7X8NTH5-F1
#
_cell.length_a   1.000
_cell.length_b   1.000
_cell.length_c   1.000
_cell.angle_alpha   90.00
_cell.angle_beta   90.00
_cell.angle_gamma   90.00
#
_symmetry.space_group_name_H-M   'P 1'
#
loop_
_entity.id
_entity.type
_entity.pdbx_description
1 polymer ?
#
loop_
_entity_poly.entity_id
_entity_poly.type
_entity_poly.pdbx_seq_one_letter_code
_entity_poly.pdbx_strand_id
1 'polypeptide(L)'
;MIRMQQRFGLFLSLGLAFLSANCAAGRTTGAASAGFAGDPVTSGLTTSTPAEPGAAHPGRTGALLPEERRLAEAAWRYVVNNTQTQTGLVNAADNYPSTTMWDSASAIGAIISAEGLGLTTREDASSRLSLMLDTLGRIPLFRETCPNKAYNTVSAQPVTYTNQPGEIGCSALDVGRAMYWMRVVQQRHPELAEKAAAAVAHWKPANLVRDGELYGTAPKGDGQFEYLQEGRLGYEEYGAKAFRLWGYDASKASRAEPYGLISLFGVRLPYDARDPRSTGAHNYVVTESYVLDGIEYGWDEPDDATSGPFEHTSGWIARGAQRIFEVQKRRYERTGILTARTEHQLAGAPYFVYDTIYSDGMPWATITDTGEAHPEASAVALKGAIGMWVLSKSDYTDKLFAAVKDAYDPAKGIYEGLLEKDGSRIAAFTANNNGIILESLLYKVEGKILRQGPVSVPERKVSSARFRRPAAGPELARTTLVKRIIPVTPPKLAPLPPAAVPHEGPVDDAMAQVAWTYFINNTQSDTGLVNAVDGYPSTTLWDAASGLGAVVAAEGLGLINRDEAESRLRKALETFGSFRLFAGLCPNKVYDTRTARPANYSNQPAEIGCSAIDVGRMLIWFKIVGNRYPDLAEKVADVVRYWKVAGLVREGELYGVNRSGRQEPQFLQEGRLGYEEYSARGFALWGMDTTRAAAPEPFQIVRVEGLPIMQDERGNRDDAGINAVVTENHILDLVEVGSVNPSEPWHIAQWSRAQGDNVVLAQEKRFARTGILTARTEHQLDRAPNFVYDTVLSQGEPFATQDVSGKPIANAAAVSTKAAIGIAALWPSAYATRLADSVRDLFDAKSGFFEGKLESGKPIRARTANTNGVLLAIALYSRVGSILQWSMQNLQK
;
A
#
# COMPACT_ATOMS: atom_id res chain seq x y z
N MET A 1 38.82 15.20 59.03
CA MET A 1 39.30 16.13 57.97
C MET A 1 38.15 16.34 56.98
N ILE A 2 37.23 17.25 57.37
CA ILE A 2 36.76 18.47 56.66
C ILE A 2 35.80 18.11 55.50
N ARG A 3 34.50 17.89 55.78
CA ARG A 3 33.33 18.83 55.82
C ARG A 3 32.96 19.36 54.41
N MET A 4 31.84 18.97 53.77
CA MET A 4 30.40 19.19 54.07
C MET A 4 29.93 20.65 53.84
N GLN A 5 28.73 20.78 53.22
CA GLN A 5 27.81 21.94 53.16
C GLN A 5 27.96 22.88 51.92
N GLN A 6 26.93 23.45 51.28
CA GLN A 6 25.49 23.59 51.54
C GLN A 6 24.74 24.24 50.34
N ARG A 7 23.46 23.85 50.18
CA ARG A 7 22.22 24.64 49.94
C ARG A 7 21.85 25.33 48.61
N PHE A 8 20.59 25.05 48.27
CA PHE A 8 19.60 25.66 47.37
C PHE A 8 19.19 27.10 47.71
N GLY A 9 18.67 27.84 46.70
CA GLY A 9 17.74 28.97 46.86
C GLY A 9 17.86 30.05 45.75
N LEU A 10 17.13 29.92 44.63
CA LEU A 10 16.04 30.80 44.13
C LEU A 10 16.18 32.33 44.41
N PHE A 11 16.41 33.15 43.37
CA PHE A 11 15.40 33.97 42.64
C PHE A 11 16.06 34.98 41.67
N LEU A 12 15.41 35.13 40.52
CA LEU A 12 15.48 36.13 39.43
C LEU A 12 15.83 37.59 39.89
N SER A 13 16.45 38.50 39.12
CA SER A 13 16.27 38.84 37.69
C SER A 13 17.13 40.05 37.25
N LEU A 14 17.20 40.23 35.92
CA LEU A 14 17.33 41.48 35.13
C LEU A 14 18.73 42.05 34.78
N GLY A 15 18.98 42.14 33.46
CA GLY A 15 19.69 43.28 32.87
C GLY A 15 20.72 42.97 31.76
N LEU A 16 20.27 43.11 30.51
CA LEU A 16 20.96 43.46 29.23
C LEU A 16 22.42 44.00 29.34
N ALA A 17 23.33 43.92 28.35
CA ALA A 17 23.40 43.41 26.99
C ALA A 17 24.85 43.66 26.49
N PHE A 18 25.32 42.88 25.49
CA PHE A 18 26.01 43.30 24.26
C PHE A 18 27.18 42.41 23.74
N LEU A 19 27.04 42.08 22.45
CA LEU A 19 28.04 41.88 21.38
C LEU A 19 29.07 40.76 21.50
N SER A 20 28.95 39.73 20.65
CA SER A 20 29.60 39.72 19.33
C SER A 20 29.33 38.41 18.58
N ALA A 21 29.20 38.54 17.26
CA ALA A 21 28.88 37.49 16.30
C ALA A 21 30.04 36.51 16.08
N ASN A 22 29.73 35.24 15.79
CA ASN A 22 30.40 34.54 14.70
C ASN A 22 29.66 33.29 14.21
N CYS A 23 29.77 33.11 12.90
CA CYS A 23 29.29 32.05 12.02
C CYS A 23 29.18 30.63 12.59
N ALA A 24 28.07 29.95 12.26
CA ALA A 24 28.05 28.50 12.07
C ALA A 24 27.12 28.15 10.91
N ALA A 25 27.69 28.05 9.72
CA ALA A 25 27.06 27.40 8.57
C ALA A 25 27.16 25.87 8.74
N GLY A 26 26.08 25.18 8.36
CA GLY A 26 26.11 23.79 7.91
C GLY A 26 25.96 22.72 8.99
N ARG A 27 24.70 22.34 9.29
CA ARG A 27 24.28 20.98 9.69
C ARG A 27 22.74 20.90 9.71
N THR A 28 22.14 20.72 8.54
CA THR A 28 20.70 20.47 8.37
C THR A 28 20.47 19.29 7.43
N THR A 29 20.86 18.08 7.85
CA THR A 29 20.45 16.84 7.15
C THR A 29 19.98 15.74 8.10
N GLY A 30 19.99 15.95 9.43
CA GLY A 30 19.65 14.92 10.42
C GLY A 30 18.25 15.02 11.07
N ALA A 31 17.48 16.10 10.84
CA ALA A 31 16.24 16.36 11.59
C ALA A 31 14.95 15.92 10.86
N ALA A 32 14.97 15.73 9.54
CA ALA A 32 13.75 15.48 8.76
C ALA A 32 13.21 14.03 8.86
N SER A 33 14.05 13.05 9.20
CA SER A 33 13.62 11.64 9.26
C SER A 33 12.85 11.26 10.53
N ALA A 34 12.94 12.05 11.61
CA ALA A 34 12.27 11.77 12.89
C ALA A 34 10.81 12.27 12.95
N GLY A 35 10.42 13.25 12.12
CA GLY A 35 9.13 13.96 12.23
C GLY A 35 7.88 13.16 11.83
N PHE A 36 8.03 12.10 11.03
CA PHE A 36 6.89 11.38 10.44
C PHE A 36 6.57 10.03 11.13
N ALA A 37 7.21 9.74 12.26
CA ALA A 37 6.99 8.50 13.04
C ALA A 37 5.77 8.57 13.98
N GLY A 38 5.34 9.78 14.38
CA GLY A 38 4.19 9.99 15.27
C GLY A 38 2.85 9.61 14.66
N ASP A 39 1.79 9.62 15.45
CA ASP A 39 0.42 9.40 14.96
C ASP A 39 -0.05 10.61 14.12
N PRO A 40 -0.50 10.42 12.85
CA PRO A 40 -0.99 11.54 12.05
C PRO A 40 -2.32 12.11 12.56
N VAL A 41 -3.10 11.31 13.30
CA VAL A 41 -4.50 11.58 13.61
C VAL A 41 -4.68 12.24 14.98
N THR A 42 -3.62 12.80 15.56
CA THR A 42 -3.75 13.59 16.78
C THR A 42 -4.69 14.78 16.54
N SER A 43 -5.57 15.09 17.48
CA SER A 43 -6.44 16.27 17.37
C SER A 43 -5.70 17.54 17.78
N GLY A 44 -6.32 18.70 17.52
CA GLY A 44 -5.84 20.01 17.94
C GLY A 44 -5.00 20.75 16.90
N LEU A 45 -4.57 21.94 17.26
CA LEU A 45 -3.85 22.89 16.40
C LEU A 45 -2.53 22.31 15.89
N THR A 46 -2.19 22.59 14.64
CA THR A 46 -0.83 22.40 14.12
C THR A 46 -0.36 23.66 13.40
N THR A 47 0.95 23.84 13.28
CA THR A 47 1.51 25.02 12.61
C THR A 47 2.37 24.62 11.42
N SER A 48 2.35 25.42 10.36
CA SER A 48 3.31 25.34 9.26
C SER A 48 4.38 26.43 9.39
N THR A 49 5.57 26.18 8.85
CA THR A 49 6.62 27.20 8.79
C THR A 49 6.48 27.96 7.48
N PRO A 50 6.53 29.31 7.48
CA PRO A 50 6.58 30.10 6.27
C PRO A 50 7.71 29.64 5.35
N ALA A 51 7.42 29.43 4.06
CA ALA A 51 8.42 29.00 3.10
C ALA A 51 9.49 30.07 2.87
N GLU A 52 9.12 31.35 3.00
CA GLU A 52 10.00 32.51 2.89
C GLU A 52 9.61 33.60 3.90
N PRO A 53 10.56 34.45 4.33
CA PRO A 53 10.25 35.60 5.17
C PRO A 53 9.20 36.51 4.52
N GLY A 54 8.13 36.83 5.25
CA GLY A 54 7.05 37.69 4.75
C GLY A 54 6.01 36.99 3.88
N ALA A 55 6.07 35.66 3.73
CA ALA A 55 4.99 34.91 3.08
C ALA A 55 3.65 35.14 3.80
N ALA A 56 2.60 35.42 3.03
CA ALA A 56 1.27 35.72 3.56
C ALA A 56 0.49 34.46 4.00
N HIS A 57 0.82 33.29 3.43
CA HIS A 57 0.18 32.01 3.69
C HIS A 57 1.16 30.85 3.39
N PRO A 58 0.82 29.60 3.74
CA PRO A 58 1.65 28.43 3.45
C PRO A 58 1.87 28.21 1.95
N GLY A 59 3.00 27.60 1.61
CA GLY A 59 3.33 27.24 0.24
C GLY A 59 3.90 28.39 -0.59
N ARG A 60 3.51 28.47 -1.86
CA ARG A 60 3.96 29.49 -2.81
C ARG A 60 3.01 30.69 -2.78
N THR A 61 3.57 31.89 -2.72
CA THR A 61 2.82 33.15 -2.62
C THR A 61 3.17 34.10 -3.75
N GLY A 62 2.23 34.95 -4.17
CA GLY A 62 2.47 36.10 -5.04
C GLY A 62 1.87 35.97 -6.43
N ALA A 63 1.99 37.05 -7.22
CA ALA A 63 1.39 37.17 -8.55
C ALA A 63 1.75 36.02 -9.49
N LEU A 64 0.86 35.72 -10.45
CA LEU A 64 1.11 34.67 -11.42
C LEU A 64 2.28 35.01 -12.34
N LEU A 65 3.20 34.06 -12.51
CA LEU A 65 4.24 34.12 -13.54
C LEU A 65 3.64 33.89 -14.94
N PRO A 66 4.34 34.27 -16.03
CA PRO A 66 3.79 34.14 -17.38
C PRO A 66 3.33 32.72 -17.76
N GLU A 67 4.04 31.68 -17.31
CA GLU A 67 3.65 30.29 -17.57
C GLU A 67 2.44 29.83 -16.74
N GLU A 68 2.37 30.27 -15.48
CA GLU A 68 1.22 30.05 -14.60
C GLU A 68 -0.02 30.75 -15.15
N ARG A 69 0.14 31.96 -15.72
CA ARG A 69 -0.96 32.70 -16.34
C ARG A 69 -1.48 32.01 -17.60
N ARG A 70 -0.60 31.46 -18.45
CA ARG A 70 -1.02 30.67 -19.62
C ARG A 70 -1.79 29.41 -19.20
N LEU A 71 -1.36 28.74 -18.13
CA LEU A 71 -2.08 27.62 -17.55
C LEU A 71 -3.47 28.04 -17.07
N ALA A 72 -3.58 29.17 -16.36
CA ALA A 72 -4.86 29.73 -15.92
C ALA A 72 -5.79 30.09 -17.09
N GLU A 73 -5.26 30.73 -18.13
CA GLU A 73 -6.01 31.08 -19.35
C GLU A 73 -6.53 29.84 -20.08
N ALA A 74 -5.74 28.78 -20.18
CA ALA A 74 -6.16 27.51 -20.75
C ALA A 74 -7.23 26.84 -19.89
N ALA A 75 -7.08 26.81 -18.57
CA ALA A 75 -8.10 26.27 -17.66
C ALA A 75 -9.43 27.04 -17.75
N TRP A 76 -9.36 28.38 -17.83
CA TRP A 76 -10.54 29.21 -18.00
C TRP A 76 -11.23 28.99 -19.36
N ARG A 77 -10.46 28.73 -20.42
CA ARG A 77 -10.99 28.39 -21.75
C ARG A 77 -11.95 27.20 -21.69
N TYR A 78 -11.63 26.17 -20.88
CA TYR A 78 -12.52 25.02 -20.70
C TYR A 78 -13.92 25.46 -20.24
N VAL A 79 -13.99 26.29 -19.20
CA VAL A 79 -15.26 26.79 -18.64
C VAL A 79 -16.03 27.59 -19.68
N VAL A 80 -15.35 28.49 -20.41
CA VAL A 80 -15.97 29.28 -21.48
C VAL A 80 -16.59 28.39 -22.55
N ASN A 81 -15.87 27.36 -23.00
CA ASN A 81 -16.31 26.47 -24.08
C ASN A 81 -17.46 25.54 -23.66
N ASN A 82 -17.48 25.12 -22.38
CA ASN A 82 -18.39 24.10 -21.88
C ASN A 82 -19.58 24.65 -21.08
N THR A 83 -19.74 25.97 -20.99
CA THR A 83 -20.90 26.62 -20.38
C THR A 83 -22.12 26.55 -21.31
N GLN A 84 -23.25 26.06 -20.80
CA GLN A 84 -24.53 26.07 -21.49
C GLN A 84 -25.24 27.41 -21.27
N THR A 85 -25.53 28.14 -22.34
CA THR A 85 -26.06 29.52 -22.25
C THR A 85 -27.48 29.61 -21.67
N GLN A 86 -28.25 28.53 -21.70
CA GLN A 86 -29.64 28.50 -21.22
C GLN A 86 -29.73 28.26 -19.71
N THR A 87 -28.77 27.52 -19.15
CA THR A 87 -28.80 27.07 -17.75
C THR A 87 -27.66 27.65 -16.93
N GLY A 88 -26.60 28.14 -17.57
CA GLY A 88 -25.34 28.52 -16.93
C GLY A 88 -24.52 27.35 -16.44
N LEU A 89 -24.99 26.10 -16.56
CA LEU A 89 -24.26 24.90 -16.13
C LEU A 89 -23.06 24.63 -17.04
N VAL A 90 -22.00 24.05 -16.48
CA VAL A 90 -20.79 23.67 -17.21
C VAL A 90 -20.71 22.15 -17.31
N ASN A 91 -20.37 21.65 -18.49
CA ASN A 91 -20.18 20.22 -18.70
C ASN A 91 -19.04 19.66 -17.82
N ALA A 92 -19.28 18.51 -17.19
CA ALA A 92 -18.30 17.78 -16.39
C ALA A 92 -17.12 17.31 -17.24
N ALA A 93 -17.38 16.91 -18.48
CA ALA A 93 -16.36 16.57 -19.47
C ALA A 93 -16.61 17.33 -20.78
N ASP A 94 -15.54 17.66 -21.50
CA ASP A 94 -15.62 18.41 -22.75
C ASP A 94 -16.58 17.77 -23.75
N ASN A 95 -17.47 18.58 -24.32
CA ASN A 95 -18.51 18.14 -25.27
C ASN A 95 -19.47 17.04 -24.76
N TYR A 96 -19.57 16.83 -23.45
CA TYR A 96 -20.49 15.88 -22.84
C TYR A 96 -21.50 16.62 -21.94
N PRO A 97 -22.76 16.82 -22.38
CA PRO A 97 -23.70 17.71 -21.70
C PRO A 97 -24.31 17.10 -20.42
N SER A 98 -23.46 16.83 -19.43
CA SER A 98 -23.78 16.26 -18.12
C SER A 98 -22.93 16.95 -17.05
N THR A 99 -23.44 17.07 -15.83
CA THR A 99 -22.71 17.62 -14.68
C THR A 99 -23.18 16.97 -13.38
N THR A 100 -22.28 16.83 -12.41
CA THR A 100 -22.63 16.51 -11.03
C THR A 100 -22.66 17.78 -10.18
N MET A 101 -23.10 17.67 -8.92
CA MET A 101 -22.99 18.81 -7.99
C MET A 101 -21.51 19.12 -7.65
N TRP A 102 -20.62 18.13 -7.69
CA TRP A 102 -19.17 18.30 -7.52
C TRP A 102 -18.54 19.09 -8.69
N ASP A 103 -18.91 18.74 -9.92
CA ASP A 103 -18.46 19.45 -11.13
C ASP A 103 -19.03 20.87 -11.20
N SER A 104 -20.30 21.04 -10.82
CA SER A 104 -20.93 22.36 -10.73
C SER A 104 -20.25 23.26 -9.69
N ALA A 105 -19.83 22.68 -8.57
CA ALA A 105 -19.04 23.40 -7.55
C ALA A 105 -17.67 23.82 -8.12
N SER A 106 -16.98 22.93 -8.83
CA SER A 106 -15.70 23.24 -9.51
C SER A 106 -15.88 24.34 -10.56
N ALA A 107 -17.02 24.40 -11.25
CA ALA A 107 -17.33 25.47 -12.20
C ALA A 107 -17.57 26.82 -11.51
N ILE A 108 -18.27 26.85 -10.36
CA ILE A 108 -18.42 28.05 -9.53
C ILE A 108 -17.02 28.52 -9.07
N GLY A 109 -16.20 27.59 -8.61
CA GLY A 109 -14.82 27.86 -8.19
C GLY A 109 -13.96 28.43 -9.31
N ALA A 110 -14.08 27.87 -10.52
CA ALA A 110 -13.41 28.38 -11.71
C ALA A 110 -13.83 29.81 -12.06
N ILE A 111 -15.13 30.15 -12.00
CA ILE A 111 -15.62 31.50 -12.33
C ILE A 111 -15.07 32.53 -11.33
N ILE A 112 -15.16 32.24 -10.03
CA ILE A 112 -14.65 33.11 -8.97
C ILE A 112 -13.12 33.25 -9.06
N SER A 113 -12.42 32.17 -9.37
CA SER A 113 -10.97 32.18 -9.55
C SER A 113 -10.56 32.96 -10.79
N ALA A 114 -11.30 32.84 -11.90
CA ALA A 114 -11.04 33.61 -13.10
C ALA A 114 -11.24 35.12 -12.87
N GLU A 115 -12.23 35.53 -12.08
CA GLU A 115 -12.37 36.93 -11.64
C GLU A 115 -11.16 37.37 -10.80
N GLY A 116 -10.82 36.62 -9.74
CA GLY A 116 -9.72 36.96 -8.83
C GLY A 116 -8.35 37.01 -9.52
N LEU A 117 -8.16 36.21 -10.57
CA LEU A 117 -6.94 36.19 -11.40
C LEU A 117 -6.97 37.19 -12.57
N GLY A 118 -8.05 37.95 -12.73
CA GLY A 118 -8.20 38.94 -13.82
C GLY A 118 -8.29 38.31 -15.21
N LEU A 119 -8.87 37.11 -15.32
CA LEU A 119 -9.16 36.42 -16.58
C LEU A 119 -10.56 36.74 -17.11
N THR A 120 -11.47 37.17 -16.23
CA THR A 120 -12.78 37.71 -16.58
C THR A 120 -13.12 38.94 -15.72
N THR A 121 -14.15 39.69 -16.10
CA THR A 121 -14.63 40.85 -15.33
C THR A 121 -15.65 40.43 -14.27
N ARG A 122 -15.83 41.29 -13.26
CA ARG A 122 -16.85 41.13 -12.23
C ARG A 122 -18.25 40.95 -12.82
N GLU A 123 -18.59 41.73 -13.85
CA GLU A 123 -19.90 41.71 -14.48
C GLU A 123 -20.17 40.37 -15.20
N ASP A 124 -19.19 39.86 -15.95
CA ASP A 124 -19.31 38.55 -16.62
C ASP A 124 -19.37 37.41 -15.58
N ALA A 125 -18.53 37.44 -14.54
CA ALA A 125 -18.56 36.47 -13.46
C ALA A 125 -19.92 36.46 -12.73
N SER A 126 -20.40 37.62 -12.26
CA SER A 126 -21.70 37.74 -11.59
C SER A 126 -22.86 37.33 -12.50
N SER A 127 -22.79 37.61 -13.81
CA SER A 127 -23.82 37.18 -14.77
C SER A 127 -23.88 35.66 -14.92
N ARG A 128 -22.72 35.00 -15.11
CA ARG A 128 -22.61 33.53 -15.19
C ARG A 128 -23.09 32.85 -13.91
N LEU A 129 -22.63 33.33 -12.76
CA LEU A 129 -23.04 32.83 -11.45
C LEU A 129 -24.54 33.00 -11.24
N SER A 130 -25.11 34.18 -11.51
CA SER A 130 -26.54 34.44 -11.33
C SER A 130 -27.41 33.45 -12.10
N LEU A 131 -27.08 33.19 -13.38
CA LEU A 131 -27.81 32.23 -14.21
C LEU A 131 -27.67 30.79 -13.69
N MET A 132 -26.44 30.38 -13.35
CA MET A 132 -26.19 29.04 -12.80
C MET A 132 -26.94 28.83 -11.48
N LEU A 133 -26.93 29.82 -10.58
CA LEU A 133 -27.63 29.76 -9.29
C LEU A 133 -29.16 29.71 -9.46
N ASP A 134 -29.71 30.46 -10.42
CA ASP A 134 -31.14 30.39 -10.74
C ASP A 134 -31.55 29.01 -11.23
N THR A 135 -30.71 28.34 -12.01
CA THR A 135 -30.92 26.96 -12.45
C THR A 135 -30.79 25.98 -11.28
N LEU A 136 -29.71 26.05 -10.51
CA LEU A 136 -29.45 25.18 -9.36
C LEU A 136 -30.50 25.35 -8.24
N GLY A 137 -31.16 26.50 -8.16
CA GLY A 137 -32.29 26.73 -7.27
C GLY A 137 -33.62 26.13 -7.74
N ARG A 138 -33.66 25.52 -8.94
CA ARG A 138 -34.88 24.97 -9.55
C ARG A 138 -34.70 23.57 -10.15
N ILE A 139 -33.51 22.97 -10.05
CA ILE A 139 -33.27 21.60 -10.53
C ILE A 139 -34.29 20.63 -9.90
N PRO A 140 -34.85 19.69 -10.67
CA PRO A 140 -35.66 18.61 -10.11
C PRO A 140 -34.80 17.80 -9.14
N LEU A 141 -35.34 17.48 -7.96
CA LEU A 141 -34.61 16.72 -6.95
C LEU A 141 -34.95 15.24 -7.08
N PHE A 142 -33.98 14.37 -6.80
CA PHE A 142 -34.22 12.93 -6.66
C PHE A 142 -35.34 12.70 -5.64
N ARG A 143 -36.50 12.24 -6.12
CA ARG A 143 -37.70 11.99 -5.30
C ARG A 143 -38.09 13.14 -4.37
N GLU A 144 -37.87 14.39 -4.79
CA GLU A 144 -38.11 15.56 -3.94
C GLU A 144 -37.28 15.57 -2.62
N THR A 145 -36.19 14.81 -2.54
CA THR A 145 -35.39 14.66 -1.30
C THR A 145 -34.06 15.39 -1.32
N CYS A 146 -33.31 15.34 -2.41
CA CYS A 146 -31.97 15.94 -2.55
C CYS A 146 -31.58 16.02 -4.04
N PRO A 147 -30.52 16.77 -4.39
CA PRO A 147 -30.01 16.79 -5.76
C PRO A 147 -29.67 15.38 -6.25
N ASN A 148 -30.10 15.05 -7.47
CA ASN A 148 -29.70 13.83 -8.15
C ASN A 148 -28.18 13.87 -8.44
N LYS A 149 -27.50 12.72 -8.44
CA LYS A 149 -26.04 12.67 -8.66
C LYS A 149 -25.60 13.27 -10.00
N ALA A 150 -26.42 13.24 -11.05
CA ALA A 150 -26.09 13.85 -12.33
C ALA A 150 -27.28 14.58 -12.98
N TYR A 151 -26.97 15.66 -13.69
CA TYR A 151 -27.93 16.49 -14.44
C TYR A 151 -27.44 16.73 -15.86
N ASN A 152 -28.37 16.76 -16.82
CA ASN A 152 -28.06 17.23 -18.16
C ASN A 152 -27.84 18.74 -18.13
N THR A 153 -26.71 19.22 -18.64
CA THR A 153 -26.34 20.65 -18.53
C THR A 153 -27.21 21.55 -19.40
N VAL A 154 -27.82 21.05 -20.47
CA VAL A 154 -28.65 21.84 -21.38
C VAL A 154 -30.06 22.04 -20.84
N SER A 155 -30.64 20.99 -20.24
CA SER A 155 -32.04 20.98 -19.78
C SER A 155 -32.22 21.08 -18.27
N ALA A 156 -31.14 20.94 -17.51
CA ALA A 156 -31.14 20.81 -16.05
C ALA A 156 -32.00 19.65 -15.51
N GLN A 157 -32.26 18.62 -16.34
CA GLN A 157 -33.04 17.44 -15.96
C GLN A 157 -32.16 16.32 -15.38
N PRO A 158 -32.67 15.49 -14.45
CA PRO A 158 -31.94 14.35 -13.91
C PRO A 158 -31.53 13.34 -14.98
N VAL A 159 -30.27 12.90 -14.92
CA VAL A 159 -29.72 11.85 -15.79
C VAL A 159 -28.89 10.86 -15.00
N THR A 160 -28.60 9.73 -15.65
CA THR A 160 -27.57 8.75 -15.25
C THR A 160 -26.17 9.27 -15.60
N TYR A 161 -25.11 8.61 -15.11
CA TYR A 161 -23.73 8.93 -15.51
C TYR A 161 -23.47 8.78 -17.02
N THR A 162 -24.25 7.93 -17.71
CA THR A 162 -24.26 7.81 -19.18
C THR A 162 -25.11 8.87 -19.89
N ASN A 163 -25.52 9.93 -19.18
CA ASN A 163 -26.34 11.05 -19.65
C ASN A 163 -27.67 10.64 -20.29
N GLN A 164 -28.20 9.49 -19.86
CA GLN A 164 -29.56 9.05 -20.19
C GLN A 164 -30.55 9.57 -19.13
N PRO A 165 -31.78 9.97 -19.50
CA PRO A 165 -32.80 10.39 -18.53
C PRO A 165 -32.96 9.36 -17.41
N GLY A 166 -32.88 9.80 -16.15
CA GLY A 166 -32.99 8.90 -15.03
C GLY A 166 -32.53 9.49 -13.70
N GLU A 167 -33.01 8.87 -12.62
CA GLU A 167 -32.70 9.20 -11.24
C GLU A 167 -31.78 8.13 -10.63
N ILE A 168 -30.62 8.53 -10.10
CA ILE A 168 -29.55 7.63 -9.63
C ILE A 168 -29.16 7.86 -8.16
N GLY A 169 -29.99 8.59 -7.42
CA GLY A 169 -29.79 8.87 -6.00
C GLY A 169 -29.07 10.19 -5.75
N CYS A 170 -28.57 10.37 -4.54
CA CYS A 170 -27.93 11.59 -4.03
C CYS A 170 -26.52 11.30 -3.52
N SER A 171 -25.65 12.30 -3.60
CA SER A 171 -24.31 12.30 -3.00
C SER A 171 -24.22 13.43 -1.96
N ALA A 172 -23.97 13.08 -0.71
CA ALA A 172 -23.70 14.03 0.36
C ALA A 172 -22.39 14.78 0.13
N LEU A 173 -21.37 14.15 -0.46
CA LEU A 173 -20.08 14.80 -0.73
C LEU A 173 -20.20 15.86 -1.82
N ASP A 174 -20.89 15.55 -2.91
CA ASP A 174 -21.08 16.49 -4.03
C ASP A 174 -21.90 17.70 -3.57
N VAL A 175 -22.95 17.46 -2.79
CA VAL A 175 -23.76 18.54 -2.20
C VAL A 175 -22.96 19.33 -1.17
N GLY A 176 -22.12 18.66 -0.37
CA GLY A 176 -21.20 19.30 0.58
C GLY A 176 -20.26 20.29 -0.12
N ARG A 177 -19.54 19.85 -1.16
CA ARG A 177 -18.66 20.76 -1.93
C ARG A 177 -19.42 21.90 -2.59
N ALA A 178 -20.59 21.65 -3.16
CA ALA A 178 -21.44 22.70 -3.71
C ALA A 178 -21.86 23.72 -2.64
N MET A 179 -22.24 23.27 -1.44
CA MET A 179 -22.58 24.14 -0.32
C MET A 179 -21.40 25.00 0.16
N TYR A 180 -20.18 24.47 0.16
CA TYR A 180 -18.98 25.28 0.42
C TYR A 180 -18.89 26.44 -0.58
N TRP A 181 -18.98 26.17 -1.87
CA TRP A 181 -18.91 27.21 -2.90
C TRP A 181 -20.08 28.20 -2.85
N MET A 182 -21.27 27.78 -2.42
CA MET A 182 -22.37 28.71 -2.12
C MET A 182 -22.03 29.69 -0.99
N ARG A 183 -21.27 29.25 0.01
CA ARG A 183 -20.77 30.15 1.06
C ARG A 183 -19.74 31.14 0.51
N VAL A 184 -18.84 30.68 -0.36
CA VAL A 184 -17.86 31.57 -1.03
C VAL A 184 -18.56 32.60 -1.91
N VAL A 185 -19.61 32.21 -2.65
CA VAL A 185 -20.46 33.15 -3.41
C VAL A 185 -21.04 34.22 -2.49
N GLN A 186 -21.59 33.86 -1.33
CA GLN A 186 -22.12 34.87 -0.39
C GLN A 186 -21.06 35.87 0.08
N GLN A 187 -19.82 35.42 0.26
CA GLN A 187 -18.72 36.27 0.72
C GLN A 187 -18.16 37.17 -0.38
N ARG A 188 -18.03 36.66 -1.60
CA ARG A 188 -17.36 37.33 -2.72
C ARG A 188 -18.33 38.06 -3.65
N HIS A 189 -19.58 37.60 -3.73
CA HIS A 189 -20.68 38.17 -4.52
C HIS A 189 -21.92 38.38 -3.63
N PRO A 190 -21.88 39.36 -2.71
CA PRO A 190 -23.00 39.62 -1.80
C PRO A 190 -24.32 39.92 -2.53
N GLU A 191 -24.26 40.42 -3.77
CA GLU A 191 -25.42 40.63 -4.64
C GLU A 191 -26.13 39.32 -5.07
N LEU A 192 -25.44 38.17 -4.97
CA LEU A 192 -25.98 36.85 -5.28
C LEU A 192 -26.24 36.02 -4.00
N ALA A 193 -26.05 36.60 -2.82
CA ALA A 193 -26.08 35.86 -1.56
C ALA A 193 -27.42 35.18 -1.27
N GLU A 194 -28.53 35.86 -1.60
CA GLU A 194 -29.89 35.32 -1.45
C GLU A 194 -30.16 34.18 -2.43
N LYS A 195 -29.68 34.28 -3.69
CA LYS A 195 -29.79 33.21 -4.69
C LYS A 195 -29.03 31.96 -4.24
N ALA A 196 -27.82 32.13 -3.74
CA ALA A 196 -27.02 31.03 -3.20
C ALA A 196 -27.72 30.36 -1.99
N ALA A 197 -28.25 31.14 -1.06
CA ALA A 197 -29.01 30.62 0.08
C ALA A 197 -30.28 29.87 -0.36
N ALA A 198 -31.02 30.42 -1.33
CA ALA A 198 -32.22 29.81 -1.88
C ALA A 198 -31.91 28.47 -2.57
N ALA A 199 -30.81 28.39 -3.32
CA ALA A 199 -30.36 27.14 -3.93
C ALA A 199 -30.04 26.07 -2.88
N VAL A 200 -29.25 26.39 -1.85
CA VAL A 200 -28.95 25.45 -0.76
C VAL A 200 -30.21 25.01 -0.02
N ALA A 201 -31.16 25.93 0.22
CA ALA A 201 -32.43 25.59 0.84
C ALA A 201 -33.26 24.61 -0.01
N HIS A 202 -33.28 24.82 -1.33
CA HIS A 202 -33.95 23.94 -2.29
C HIS A 202 -33.39 22.51 -2.25
N TRP A 203 -32.08 22.33 -2.06
CA TRP A 203 -31.43 21.01 -2.06
C TRP A 203 -31.74 20.13 -0.84
N LYS A 204 -32.43 20.67 0.18
CA LYS A 204 -32.79 19.96 1.43
C LYS A 204 -31.63 19.18 2.08
N PRO A 205 -30.47 19.80 2.40
CA PRO A 205 -29.29 19.09 2.91
C PRO A 205 -29.52 18.30 4.21
N ALA A 206 -30.54 18.67 5.00
CA ALA A 206 -30.96 17.91 6.18
C ALA A 206 -31.24 16.41 5.90
N ASN A 207 -31.59 16.06 4.66
CA ASN A 207 -31.86 14.68 4.25
C ASN A 207 -30.59 13.84 4.05
N LEU A 208 -29.42 14.48 3.99
CA LEU A 208 -28.11 13.88 3.72
C LEU A 208 -27.25 13.74 4.99
N VAL A 209 -27.79 14.09 6.16
CA VAL A 209 -27.09 14.04 7.44
C VAL A 209 -27.96 13.34 8.48
N ARG A 210 -27.41 12.36 9.18
CA ARG A 210 -28.12 11.58 10.22
C ARG A 210 -27.19 11.24 11.36
N ASP A 211 -27.63 11.52 12.58
CA ASP A 211 -26.87 11.22 13.80
C ASP A 211 -25.40 11.69 13.75
N GLY A 212 -25.12 12.81 13.09
CA GLY A 212 -23.77 13.36 12.94
C GLY A 212 -22.98 12.84 11.73
N GLU A 213 -23.50 11.88 10.95
CA GLU A 213 -22.84 11.24 9.81
C GLU A 213 -23.46 11.65 8.46
N LEU A 214 -22.69 11.54 7.37
CA LEU A 214 -23.15 11.85 6.01
C LEU A 214 -23.74 10.61 5.32
N TYR A 215 -24.85 10.79 4.60
CA TYR A 215 -25.55 9.71 3.89
C TYR A 215 -25.92 10.11 2.47
N GLY A 216 -25.48 9.29 1.51
CA GLY A 216 -25.95 9.30 0.14
C GLY A 216 -27.11 8.33 -0.06
N THR A 217 -27.57 8.20 -1.30
CA THR A 217 -28.57 7.18 -1.68
C THR A 217 -28.15 6.38 -2.90
N ALA A 218 -28.59 5.12 -2.92
CA ALA A 218 -28.44 4.20 -4.05
C ALA A 218 -29.81 3.61 -4.44
N PRO A 219 -30.14 3.50 -5.74
CA PRO A 219 -31.36 2.83 -6.19
C PRO A 219 -31.40 1.36 -5.77
N LYS A 220 -32.59 0.86 -5.39
CA LYS A 220 -32.89 -0.57 -5.26
C LYS A 220 -33.75 -1.04 -6.43
N GLY A 221 -33.66 -2.33 -6.76
CA GLY A 221 -34.53 -2.92 -7.77
C GLY A 221 -35.96 -3.03 -7.24
N ASP A 222 -36.93 -2.44 -7.97
CA ASP A 222 -38.36 -2.18 -7.62
C ASP A 222 -38.74 -0.69 -7.53
N GLY A 223 -37.79 0.22 -7.76
CA GLY A 223 -38.05 1.65 -7.62
C GLY A 223 -38.04 2.12 -6.16
N GLN A 224 -37.45 1.37 -5.24
CA GLN A 224 -37.02 1.85 -3.91
C GLN A 224 -35.59 2.41 -3.96
N PHE A 225 -35.10 2.90 -2.84
CA PHE A 225 -33.71 3.31 -2.65
C PHE A 225 -33.29 3.00 -1.21
N GLU A 226 -31.99 2.94 -1.01
CA GLU A 226 -31.41 2.87 0.33
C GLU A 226 -30.51 4.04 0.61
N TYR A 227 -30.36 4.33 1.90
CA TYR A 227 -29.39 5.28 2.39
C TYR A 227 -28.12 4.52 2.74
N LEU A 228 -27.00 5.01 2.23
CA LEU A 228 -25.68 4.45 2.48
C LEU A 228 -24.85 5.52 3.18
N GLN A 229 -24.15 5.14 4.25
CA GLN A 229 -23.17 6.04 4.86
C GLN A 229 -22.10 6.34 3.81
N GLU A 230 -21.85 7.61 3.55
CA GLU A 230 -21.04 8.09 2.43
C GLU A 230 -19.84 8.88 2.91
N GLY A 231 -18.71 8.72 2.21
CA GLY A 231 -17.44 9.33 2.57
C GLY A 231 -16.44 8.32 3.13
N ARG A 232 -15.17 8.59 2.84
CA ARG A 232 -14.02 7.89 3.40
C ARG A 232 -13.04 8.93 3.93
N LEU A 233 -12.16 8.50 4.82
CA LEU A 233 -11.17 9.36 5.47
C LEU A 233 -10.51 10.34 4.49
N GLY A 234 -10.61 11.63 4.77
CA GLY A 234 -10.21 12.74 3.92
C GLY A 234 -11.40 13.44 3.27
N TYR A 235 -12.21 12.72 2.47
CA TYR A 235 -13.38 13.30 1.81
C TYR A 235 -14.57 13.49 2.76
N GLU A 236 -14.78 12.56 3.70
CA GLU A 236 -15.89 12.68 4.64
C GLU A 236 -15.77 13.94 5.49
N GLU A 237 -14.57 14.21 6.03
CA GLU A 237 -14.34 15.37 6.88
C GLU A 237 -14.37 16.68 6.07
N TYR A 238 -13.80 16.67 4.87
CA TYR A 238 -13.93 17.80 3.93
C TYR A 238 -15.41 18.15 3.69
N GLY A 239 -16.25 17.15 3.36
CA GLY A 239 -17.69 17.35 3.19
C GLY A 239 -18.38 17.81 4.48
N ALA A 240 -18.03 17.21 5.62
CA ALA A 240 -18.60 17.53 6.93
C ALA A 240 -18.36 19.00 7.33
N LYS A 241 -17.20 19.58 6.99
CA LYS A 241 -16.92 21.00 7.20
C LYS A 241 -17.93 21.88 6.47
N ALA A 242 -18.31 21.54 5.24
CA ALA A 242 -19.32 22.28 4.49
C ALA A 242 -20.71 22.18 5.13
N PHE A 243 -21.12 21.01 5.61
CA PHE A 243 -22.38 20.86 6.35
C PHE A 243 -22.40 21.71 7.63
N ARG A 244 -21.29 21.71 8.38
CA ARG A 244 -21.12 22.53 9.58
C ARG A 244 -21.13 24.03 9.28
N LEU A 245 -20.53 24.47 8.17
CA LEU A 245 -20.63 25.88 7.70
C LEU A 245 -22.08 26.34 7.53
N TRP A 246 -23.01 25.42 7.26
CA TRP A 246 -24.43 25.71 7.09
C TRP A 246 -25.29 25.31 8.31
N GLY A 247 -24.66 25.00 9.45
CA GLY A 247 -25.34 24.74 10.71
C GLY A 247 -25.93 23.35 10.85
N TYR A 248 -25.55 22.39 10.01
CA TYR A 248 -25.94 20.98 10.15
C TYR A 248 -24.99 20.24 11.09
N ASP A 249 -25.52 19.30 11.88
CA ASP A 249 -24.72 18.44 12.76
C ASP A 249 -24.03 17.34 11.95
N ALA A 250 -22.79 17.58 11.54
CA ALA A 250 -21.90 16.59 10.96
C ALA A 250 -20.72 16.26 11.90
N SER A 251 -20.97 16.28 13.22
CA SER A 251 -19.93 16.13 14.24
C SER A 251 -19.22 14.77 14.20
N LYS A 252 -19.94 13.69 13.88
CA LYS A 252 -19.33 12.36 13.76
C LYS A 252 -18.54 12.20 12.47
N ALA A 253 -19.08 12.67 11.36
CA ALA A 253 -18.41 12.71 10.05
C ALA A 253 -17.19 13.65 10.01
N SER A 254 -17.01 14.51 11.03
CA SER A 254 -15.80 15.34 11.15
C SER A 254 -14.64 14.62 11.85
N ARG A 255 -14.86 13.41 12.37
CA ARG A 255 -13.85 12.65 13.11
C ARG A 255 -13.14 11.70 12.16
N ALA A 256 -11.84 11.58 12.36
CA ALA A 256 -11.04 10.62 11.61
C ALA A 256 -11.35 9.16 11.98
N GLU A 257 -11.90 8.87 13.16
CA GLU A 257 -12.26 7.50 13.53
C GLU A 257 -13.51 7.00 12.79
N PRO A 258 -13.51 5.73 12.33
CA PRO A 258 -12.44 4.73 12.50
C PRO A 258 -11.34 4.84 11.42
N TYR A 259 -10.08 4.89 11.85
CA TYR A 259 -8.93 4.89 10.95
C TYR A 259 -7.93 3.76 11.27
N GLY A 260 -7.24 3.31 10.23
CA GLY A 260 -6.04 2.47 10.31
C GLY A 260 -4.81 3.28 9.94
N LEU A 261 -3.61 2.74 10.22
CA LEU A 261 -2.35 3.38 9.86
C LEU A 261 -1.44 2.42 9.11
N ILE A 262 -1.11 2.76 7.87
CA ILE A 262 -0.13 2.07 7.03
C ILE A 262 1.18 2.87 6.96
N SER A 263 2.32 2.20 6.87
CA SER A 263 3.61 2.87 6.66
C SER A 263 4.08 2.62 5.23
N LEU A 264 4.16 3.66 4.41
CA LEU A 264 4.69 3.61 3.05
C LEU A 264 5.90 4.53 2.95
N PHE A 265 7.03 4.05 2.43
CA PHE A 265 8.28 4.80 2.34
C PHE A 265 8.71 5.50 3.67
N GLY A 266 8.46 4.83 4.80
CA GLY A 266 8.75 5.37 6.14
C GLY A 266 7.85 6.54 6.57
N VAL A 267 6.71 6.75 5.91
CA VAL A 267 5.67 7.74 6.25
C VAL A 267 4.43 6.99 6.71
N ARG A 268 3.94 7.29 7.92
CA ARG A 268 2.70 6.70 8.44
C ARG A 268 1.49 7.45 7.91
N LEU A 269 0.72 6.84 7.03
CA LEU A 269 -0.50 7.40 6.44
C LEU A 269 -1.74 6.85 7.16
N PRO A 270 -2.72 7.69 7.48
CA PRO A 270 -4.02 7.21 7.89
C PRO A 270 -4.86 6.80 6.68
N TYR A 271 -5.63 5.74 6.87
CA TYR A 271 -6.59 5.24 5.90
C TYR A 271 -7.88 4.85 6.62
N ASP A 272 -8.98 4.75 5.88
CA ASP A 272 -10.28 4.38 6.45
C ASP A 272 -10.31 2.91 6.90
N ALA A 273 -10.61 2.65 8.18
CA ALA A 273 -10.63 1.29 8.71
C ALA A 273 -11.96 0.55 8.49
N ARG A 274 -12.97 1.18 7.88
CA ARG A 274 -14.22 0.48 7.53
C ARG A 274 -13.95 -0.55 6.43
N ASP A 275 -14.46 -1.77 6.61
CA ASP A 275 -14.25 -2.86 5.66
C ASP A 275 -15.03 -2.60 4.35
N PRO A 276 -14.35 -2.45 3.20
CA PRO A 276 -14.99 -2.23 1.90
C PRO A 276 -15.99 -3.33 1.52
N ARG A 277 -15.80 -4.57 1.96
CA ARG A 277 -16.70 -5.69 1.66
C ARG A 277 -18.04 -5.58 2.38
N SER A 278 -18.03 -4.92 3.55
CA SER A 278 -19.24 -4.69 4.34
C SER A 278 -19.98 -3.42 3.92
N THR A 279 -19.23 -2.42 3.44
CA THR A 279 -19.75 -1.09 3.14
C THR A 279 -19.99 -0.83 1.65
N GLY A 280 -19.40 -1.65 0.77
CA GLY A 280 -19.46 -1.50 -0.68
C GLY A 280 -18.60 -0.35 -1.24
N ALA A 281 -17.82 0.34 -0.40
CA ALA A 281 -16.93 1.41 -0.85
C ALA A 281 -15.53 1.26 -0.27
N HIS A 282 -14.55 1.29 -1.18
CA HIS A 282 -13.12 1.14 -0.95
C HIS A 282 -12.54 2.27 -0.09
N ASN A 283 -11.39 2.05 0.57
CA ASN A 283 -10.77 3.00 1.50
C ASN A 283 -9.64 3.83 0.87
N TYR A 284 -9.98 4.52 -0.22
CA TYR A 284 -9.03 5.31 -1.00
C TYR A 284 -8.31 6.38 -0.17
N VAL A 285 -6.97 6.35 -0.19
CA VAL A 285 -6.12 7.48 0.22
C VAL A 285 -5.65 8.20 -1.03
N VAL A 286 -6.14 9.42 -1.25
CA VAL A 286 -5.88 10.23 -2.45
C VAL A 286 -5.47 11.67 -2.09
N THR A 287 -4.90 12.39 -3.05
CA THR A 287 -4.38 13.75 -2.83
C THR A 287 -5.47 14.83 -2.80
N GLU A 288 -6.53 14.70 -3.63
CA GLU A 288 -7.48 15.80 -3.88
C GLU A 288 -8.15 16.32 -2.61
N SER A 289 -8.73 15.47 -1.76
CA SER A 289 -9.45 15.93 -0.56
C SER A 289 -8.59 16.78 0.37
N TYR A 290 -7.31 16.43 0.51
CA TYR A 290 -6.36 17.14 1.38
C TYR A 290 -5.83 18.43 0.76
N VAL A 291 -5.70 18.46 -0.58
CA VAL A 291 -5.38 19.67 -1.33
C VAL A 291 -6.55 20.65 -1.26
N LEU A 292 -7.77 20.19 -1.53
CA LEU A 292 -8.98 21.00 -1.47
C LEU A 292 -9.13 21.60 -0.08
N ASP A 293 -9.04 20.79 0.98
CA ASP A 293 -9.10 21.31 2.35
C ASP A 293 -8.03 22.38 2.63
N GLY A 294 -6.83 22.23 2.07
CA GLY A 294 -5.73 23.19 2.20
C GLY A 294 -5.97 24.50 1.45
N ILE A 295 -6.45 24.46 0.20
CA ILE A 295 -6.66 25.67 -0.61
C ILE A 295 -7.98 26.37 -0.28
N GLU A 296 -9.01 25.61 0.05
CA GLU A 296 -10.36 26.11 0.33
C GLU A 296 -10.50 26.58 1.79
N TYR A 297 -10.15 25.71 2.75
CA TYR A 297 -10.30 25.99 4.19
C TYR A 297 -9.00 26.43 4.87
N GLY A 298 -7.83 26.15 4.31
CA GLY A 298 -6.54 26.37 4.99
C GLY A 298 -6.21 25.30 6.03
N TRP A 299 -6.82 24.11 5.95
CA TRP A 299 -6.80 23.09 7.00
C TRP A 299 -7.38 23.55 8.34
N ASP A 300 -8.30 24.51 8.28
CA ASP A 300 -9.02 25.02 9.45
C ASP A 300 -10.38 24.34 9.63
N GLU A 301 -10.88 24.39 10.86
CA GLU A 301 -12.26 24.10 11.17
C GLU A 301 -13.17 25.24 10.65
N PRO A 302 -14.40 24.94 10.22
CA PRO A 302 -15.26 25.92 9.53
C PRO A 302 -15.71 27.09 10.41
N ASP A 303 -15.65 26.94 11.73
CA ASP A 303 -15.98 27.95 12.73
C ASP A 303 -14.77 28.77 13.22
N ASP A 304 -13.58 28.51 12.66
CA ASP A 304 -12.36 29.22 13.04
C ASP A 304 -12.27 30.63 12.43
N ALA A 305 -12.32 31.62 13.32
CA ALA A 305 -12.19 33.04 13.00
C ALA A 305 -10.95 33.68 13.62
N THR A 306 -10.05 32.91 14.22
CA THR A 306 -9.01 33.44 15.12
C THR A 306 -7.58 33.01 14.82
N SER A 307 -7.40 31.87 14.13
CA SER A 307 -6.07 31.39 13.76
C SER A 307 -5.34 32.33 12.81
N GLY A 308 -4.02 32.41 12.97
CA GLY A 308 -3.14 33.02 11.99
C GLY A 308 -3.01 32.17 10.71
N PRO A 309 -2.48 32.73 9.61
CA PRO A 309 -2.40 32.03 8.33
C PRO A 309 -1.52 30.77 8.31
N PHE A 310 -0.68 30.58 9.33
CA PHE A 310 0.21 29.41 9.48
C PHE A 310 -0.21 28.50 10.63
N GLU A 311 -1.38 28.74 11.22
CA GLU A 311 -1.98 27.95 12.28
C GLU A 311 -3.18 27.22 11.68
N HIS A 312 -3.26 25.91 11.89
CA HIS A 312 -4.26 25.04 11.25
C HIS A 312 -5.09 24.35 12.33
N THR A 313 -6.35 24.73 12.47
CA THR A 313 -7.23 24.24 13.55
C THR A 313 -7.69 22.80 13.34
N SER A 314 -7.76 22.33 12.09
CA SER A 314 -7.95 20.92 11.77
C SER A 314 -6.59 20.21 11.67
N GLY A 315 -5.85 20.17 12.78
CA GLY A 315 -4.43 19.83 12.71
C GLY A 315 -4.12 18.39 12.27
N TRP A 316 -5.07 17.46 12.42
CA TRP A 316 -4.92 16.11 11.90
C TRP A 316 -5.00 16.08 10.37
N ILE A 317 -5.92 16.83 9.76
CA ILE A 317 -6.04 16.97 8.30
C ILE A 317 -4.76 17.59 7.75
N ALA A 318 -4.27 18.68 8.36
CA ALA A 318 -3.02 19.32 7.97
C ALA A 318 -1.82 18.36 8.03
N ARG A 319 -1.71 17.55 9.09
CA ARG A 319 -0.69 16.48 9.18
C ARG A 319 -0.90 15.39 8.13
N GLY A 320 -2.14 15.00 7.87
CA GLY A 320 -2.49 14.04 6.82
C GLY A 320 -2.03 14.52 5.45
N ALA A 321 -2.33 15.78 5.10
CA ALA A 321 -1.90 16.43 3.88
C ALA A 321 -0.37 16.45 3.74
N GLN A 322 0.34 16.82 4.81
CA GLN A 322 1.81 16.81 4.83
C GLN A 322 2.39 15.41 4.57
N ARG A 323 1.73 14.36 5.09
CA ARG A 323 2.19 12.97 4.92
C ARG A 323 1.87 12.41 3.54
N ILE A 324 0.71 12.74 3.00
CA ILE A 324 0.32 12.43 1.61
C ILE A 324 1.29 13.09 0.63
N PHE A 325 1.70 14.33 0.90
CA PHE A 325 2.78 14.96 0.15
C PHE A 325 4.11 14.21 0.31
N GLU A 326 4.55 13.96 1.54
CA GLU A 326 5.86 13.37 1.84
C GLU A 326 6.00 11.95 1.29
N VAL A 327 4.95 11.11 1.37
CA VAL A 327 5.04 9.73 0.85
C VAL A 327 5.24 9.71 -0.67
N GLN A 328 4.58 10.61 -1.41
CA GLN A 328 4.70 10.70 -2.86
C GLN A 328 6.07 11.24 -3.26
N LYS A 329 6.56 12.25 -2.53
CA LYS A 329 7.94 12.74 -2.65
C LYS A 329 8.96 11.62 -2.42
N ARG A 330 8.80 10.82 -1.36
CA ARG A 330 9.72 9.71 -1.06
C ARG A 330 9.62 8.56 -2.04
N ARG A 331 8.44 8.30 -2.62
CA ARG A 331 8.32 7.37 -3.75
C ARG A 331 9.21 7.85 -4.89
N TYR A 332 9.10 9.11 -5.30
CA TYR A 332 9.97 9.68 -6.33
C TYR A 332 11.47 9.57 -5.98
N GLU A 333 11.87 9.92 -4.76
CA GLU A 333 13.27 9.80 -4.31
C GLU A 333 13.80 8.36 -4.36
N ARG A 334 12.92 7.36 -4.22
CA ARG A 334 13.30 5.94 -4.20
C ARG A 334 13.20 5.26 -5.56
N THR A 335 12.26 5.66 -6.40
CA THR A 335 11.94 4.97 -7.66
C THR A 335 12.20 5.80 -8.91
N GLY A 336 12.39 7.12 -8.76
CA GLY A 336 12.47 8.06 -9.88
C GLY A 336 11.11 8.40 -10.51
N ILE A 337 10.00 7.81 -10.06
CA ILE A 337 8.66 8.02 -10.62
C ILE A 337 8.04 9.28 -10.01
N LEU A 338 7.86 10.33 -10.82
CA LEU A 338 7.09 11.50 -10.39
C LEU A 338 5.67 11.06 -10.04
N THR A 339 5.14 11.50 -8.89
CA THR A 339 3.91 10.95 -8.31
C THR A 339 2.98 12.06 -7.83
N ALA A 340 1.76 12.10 -8.35
CA ALA A 340 0.67 12.96 -7.85
C ALA A 340 -0.67 12.23 -7.98
N ARG A 341 -0.83 11.17 -7.17
CA ARG A 341 -1.97 10.24 -7.19
C ARG A 341 -3.23 10.89 -6.64
N THR A 342 -4.24 10.94 -7.47
CA THR A 342 -5.63 11.20 -7.11
C THR A 342 -6.52 10.66 -8.22
N GLU A 343 -7.78 10.41 -7.94
CA GLU A 343 -8.78 10.03 -8.94
C GLU A 343 -8.80 10.96 -10.17
N HIS A 344 -9.01 10.38 -11.35
CA HIS A 344 -8.97 11.12 -12.60
C HIS A 344 -9.75 10.43 -13.72
N GLN A 345 -10.17 11.22 -14.70
CA GLN A 345 -10.90 10.74 -15.87
C GLN A 345 -10.01 10.25 -17.00
N LEU A 346 -10.51 9.29 -17.77
CA LEU A 346 -9.86 8.69 -18.92
C LEU A 346 -10.64 9.00 -20.20
N ALA A 347 -9.93 9.07 -21.33
CA ALA A 347 -10.55 9.30 -22.63
C ALA A 347 -11.39 8.09 -23.13
N GLY A 348 -11.18 6.92 -22.55
CA GLY A 348 -11.87 5.67 -22.87
C GLY A 348 -12.20 4.88 -21.61
N ALA A 349 -12.94 3.78 -21.76
CA ALA A 349 -13.31 2.90 -20.64
C ALA A 349 -12.07 2.51 -19.80
N PRO A 350 -12.17 2.52 -18.45
CA PRO A 350 -13.39 2.69 -17.64
C PRO A 350 -13.89 4.14 -17.48
N TYR A 351 -13.31 5.11 -18.18
CA TYR A 351 -13.61 6.56 -18.15
C TYR A 351 -13.29 7.27 -16.84
N PHE A 352 -13.20 6.55 -15.72
CA PHE A 352 -12.82 7.04 -14.40
C PHE A 352 -12.03 5.97 -13.66
N VAL A 353 -11.02 6.38 -12.90
CA VAL A 353 -10.35 5.52 -11.94
C VAL A 353 -9.99 6.31 -10.68
N TYR A 354 -10.03 5.63 -9.54
CA TYR A 354 -9.36 6.03 -8.31
C TYR A 354 -7.89 5.65 -8.41
N ASP A 355 -7.05 6.63 -8.69
CA ASP A 355 -5.61 6.47 -8.70
C ASP A 355 -5.04 6.81 -7.32
N THR A 356 -4.83 5.78 -6.49
CA THR A 356 -4.66 5.94 -5.04
C THR A 356 -3.20 5.85 -4.60
N ILE A 357 -2.91 6.45 -3.45
CA ILE A 357 -1.68 6.17 -2.68
C ILE A 357 -1.82 4.82 -1.96
N TYR A 358 -3.02 4.51 -1.51
CA TYR A 358 -3.38 3.26 -0.86
C TYR A 358 -4.89 3.01 -1.01
N SER A 359 -5.27 1.76 -1.27
CA SER A 359 -6.63 1.27 -1.12
C SER A 359 -6.61 -0.23 -0.88
N ASP A 360 -7.48 -0.73 -0.02
CA ASP A 360 -7.82 -2.15 0.15
C ASP A 360 -6.61 -3.05 0.41
N GLY A 361 -5.67 -2.57 1.22
CA GLY A 361 -4.41 -3.30 1.51
C GLY A 361 -3.33 -3.13 0.45
N MET A 362 -3.62 -2.44 -0.64
CA MET A 362 -2.77 -2.30 -1.81
C MET A 362 -2.22 -0.87 -1.92
N PRO A 363 -0.89 -0.66 -1.78
CA PRO A 363 -0.28 0.64 -2.02
C PRO A 363 -0.22 0.93 -3.53
N TRP A 364 -0.43 2.19 -3.91
CA TRP A 364 -0.34 2.67 -5.31
C TRP A 364 -1.32 1.98 -6.27
N ALA A 365 -2.51 1.63 -5.78
CA ALA A 365 -3.53 0.96 -6.56
C ALA A 365 -4.30 1.96 -7.43
N THR A 366 -4.39 1.67 -8.73
CA THR A 366 -5.30 2.36 -9.64
C THR A 366 -6.49 1.44 -9.90
N ILE A 367 -7.68 1.81 -9.44
CA ILE A 367 -8.87 0.94 -9.49
C ILE A 367 -10.13 1.70 -9.94
N THR A 368 -11.13 0.98 -10.47
CA THR A 368 -12.49 1.53 -10.66
C THR A 368 -13.23 1.63 -9.33
N ASP A 369 -14.44 2.20 -9.36
CA ASP A 369 -15.39 2.20 -8.25
C ASP A 369 -15.86 0.80 -7.82
N THR A 370 -15.73 -0.19 -8.70
CA THR A 370 -16.01 -1.61 -8.42
C THR A 370 -14.78 -2.39 -7.93
N GLY A 371 -13.62 -1.74 -7.85
CA GLY A 371 -12.36 -2.34 -7.43
C GLY A 371 -11.58 -3.06 -8.53
N GLU A 372 -11.98 -2.91 -9.80
CA GLU A 372 -11.24 -3.46 -10.95
C GLU A 372 -9.93 -2.70 -11.14
N ALA A 373 -8.81 -3.42 -11.24
CA ALA A 373 -7.48 -2.81 -11.33
C ALA A 373 -7.12 -2.34 -12.73
N HIS A 374 -6.66 -1.08 -12.83
CA HIS A 374 -6.19 -0.41 -14.05
C HIS A 374 -4.81 0.24 -13.84
N PRO A 375 -3.75 -0.53 -13.51
CA PRO A 375 -2.43 0.03 -13.28
C PRO A 375 -1.84 0.76 -14.50
N GLU A 376 -2.30 0.45 -15.72
CA GLU A 376 -1.94 1.17 -16.94
C GLU A 376 -2.47 2.61 -16.98
N ALA A 377 -3.53 2.90 -16.21
CA ALA A 377 -4.11 4.23 -16.06
C ALA A 377 -3.46 5.05 -14.94
N SER A 378 -2.44 4.51 -14.28
CA SER A 378 -1.64 5.24 -13.29
C SER A 378 -1.06 6.54 -13.85
N ALA A 379 -1.24 7.68 -13.18
CA ALA A 379 -0.77 8.97 -13.68
C ALA A 379 -0.25 9.93 -12.61
N VAL A 380 0.52 10.91 -13.08
CA VAL A 380 0.67 12.21 -12.44
C VAL A 380 -0.58 13.02 -12.79
N ALA A 381 -1.58 13.03 -11.91
CA ALA A 381 -2.81 13.81 -12.11
C ALA A 381 -2.52 15.31 -11.95
N LEU A 382 -2.97 16.12 -12.91
CA LEU A 382 -2.55 17.52 -13.01
C LEU A 382 -3.08 18.38 -11.86
N LYS A 383 -4.36 18.25 -11.50
CA LYS A 383 -4.95 18.89 -10.32
C LYS A 383 -4.20 18.57 -9.03
N GLY A 384 -3.77 17.32 -8.85
CA GLY A 384 -2.99 16.89 -7.68
C GLY A 384 -1.58 17.50 -7.69
N ALA A 385 -0.92 17.49 -8.84
CA ALA A 385 0.43 18.05 -8.99
C ALA A 385 0.46 19.56 -8.74
N ILE A 386 -0.46 20.32 -9.35
CA ILE A 386 -0.56 21.77 -9.16
C ILE A 386 -1.00 22.11 -7.73
N GLY A 387 -1.96 21.38 -7.17
CA GLY A 387 -2.40 21.56 -5.78
C GLY A 387 -1.28 21.39 -4.77
N MET A 388 -0.51 20.29 -4.86
CA MET A 388 0.68 20.10 -4.03
C MET A 388 1.73 21.19 -4.27
N TRP A 389 1.88 21.64 -5.51
CA TRP A 389 2.82 22.70 -5.85
C TRP A 389 2.41 24.04 -5.23
N VAL A 390 1.15 24.47 -5.22
CA VAL A 390 0.80 25.73 -4.56
C VAL A 390 0.92 25.64 -3.04
N LEU A 391 0.61 24.49 -2.44
CA LEU A 391 0.61 24.28 -0.98
C LEU A 391 2.01 24.01 -0.39
N SER A 392 2.98 23.52 -1.18
CA SER A 392 4.29 23.08 -0.67
C SER A 392 5.45 23.53 -1.56
N LYS A 393 6.30 24.43 -1.07
CA LYS A 393 7.53 24.87 -1.75
C LYS A 393 8.67 23.87 -1.52
N SER A 394 9.07 23.14 -2.56
CA SER A 394 10.17 22.15 -2.50
C SER A 394 10.69 21.81 -3.89
N ASP A 395 11.93 21.30 -3.97
CA ASP A 395 12.53 20.78 -5.21
C ASP A 395 11.65 19.71 -5.89
N TYR A 396 10.93 18.91 -5.10
CA TYR A 396 10.04 17.88 -5.63
C TYR A 396 8.83 18.49 -6.34
N THR A 397 8.17 19.46 -5.71
CA THR A 397 7.03 20.14 -6.33
C THR A 397 7.44 21.00 -7.52
N ASP A 398 8.65 21.57 -7.53
CA ASP A 398 9.18 22.24 -8.73
C ASP A 398 9.35 21.27 -9.90
N LYS A 399 9.78 20.03 -9.65
CA LYS A 399 9.84 18.98 -10.67
C LYS A 399 8.44 18.57 -11.16
N LEU A 400 7.48 18.44 -10.25
CA LEU A 400 6.09 18.16 -10.61
C LEU A 400 5.54 19.26 -11.54
N PHE A 401 5.68 20.53 -11.14
CA PHE A 401 5.23 21.66 -11.95
C PHE A 401 5.95 21.71 -13.30
N ALA A 402 7.26 21.54 -13.33
CA ALA A 402 8.03 21.49 -14.57
C ALA A 402 7.55 20.40 -15.54
N ALA A 403 7.11 19.25 -15.02
CA ALA A 403 6.56 18.17 -15.84
C ALA A 403 5.18 18.50 -16.42
N VAL A 404 4.32 19.21 -15.68
CA VAL A 404 2.91 19.37 -16.04
C VAL A 404 2.52 20.75 -16.61
N LYS A 405 3.34 21.79 -16.41
CA LYS A 405 2.98 23.18 -16.76
C LYS A 405 2.61 23.41 -18.23
N ASP A 406 3.12 22.58 -19.14
CA ASP A 406 2.89 22.66 -20.58
C ASP A 406 1.89 21.58 -21.09
N ALA A 407 1.27 20.83 -20.18
CA ALA A 407 0.27 19.80 -20.50
C ALA A 407 -1.14 20.40 -20.55
N TYR A 408 -1.36 21.27 -21.55
CA TYR A 408 -2.68 21.81 -21.88
C TYR A 408 -2.86 21.98 -23.38
N ASP A 409 -4.12 22.13 -23.80
CA ASP A 409 -4.52 22.59 -25.13
C ASP A 409 -5.13 24.00 -24.98
N PRO A 410 -4.51 25.06 -25.53
CA PRO A 410 -4.99 26.43 -25.39
C PRO A 410 -6.43 26.65 -25.89
N ALA A 411 -6.92 25.79 -26.77
CA ALA A 411 -8.25 25.88 -27.33
C ALA A 411 -9.29 25.09 -26.52
N LYS A 412 -8.89 24.11 -25.70
CA LYS A 412 -9.80 23.19 -25.01
C LYS A 412 -9.75 23.25 -23.49
N GLY A 413 -8.57 23.32 -22.90
CA GLY A 413 -8.39 23.18 -21.45
C GLY A 413 -7.12 22.44 -21.06
N ILE A 414 -7.06 22.04 -19.80
CA ILE A 414 -5.96 21.27 -19.22
C ILE A 414 -6.22 19.76 -19.38
N TYR A 415 -5.19 19.01 -19.79
CA TYR A 415 -5.26 17.54 -19.82
C TYR A 415 -5.39 16.97 -18.41
N GLU A 416 -6.05 15.83 -18.27
CA GLU A 416 -6.33 15.26 -16.94
C GLU A 416 -5.06 14.81 -16.18
N GLY A 417 -4.09 14.25 -16.89
CA GLY A 417 -2.89 13.67 -16.28
C GLY A 417 -1.81 13.30 -17.29
N LEU A 418 -0.64 12.96 -16.77
CA LEU A 418 0.45 12.32 -17.52
C LEU A 418 0.61 10.88 -17.04
N LEU A 419 0.43 9.90 -17.93
CA LEU A 419 0.55 8.48 -17.56
C LEU A 419 1.96 8.17 -17.05
N GLU A 420 2.08 7.48 -15.91
CA GLU A 420 3.37 7.12 -15.31
C GLU A 420 4.19 6.19 -16.23
N LYS A 421 3.51 5.40 -17.06
CA LYS A 421 4.12 4.40 -17.95
C LYS A 421 5.05 5.01 -19.01
N ASP A 422 4.61 6.10 -19.65
CA ASP A 422 5.28 6.66 -20.82
C ASP A 422 5.23 8.19 -20.91
N GLY A 423 4.61 8.87 -19.93
CA GLY A 423 4.44 10.31 -19.90
C GLY A 423 3.41 10.85 -20.89
N SER A 424 2.65 9.97 -21.57
CA SER A 424 1.62 10.41 -22.50
C SER A 424 0.47 11.11 -21.78
N ARG A 425 -0.17 12.03 -22.48
CA ARG A 425 -1.26 12.86 -21.93
C ARG A 425 -2.57 12.08 -21.94
N ILE A 426 -3.29 12.11 -20.82
CA ILE A 426 -4.66 11.64 -20.78
C ILE A 426 -5.54 12.67 -21.46
N ALA A 427 -6.01 12.35 -22.67
CA ALA A 427 -6.80 13.23 -23.54
C ALA A 427 -8.27 13.41 -23.08
N ALA A 428 -8.48 13.59 -21.77
CA ALA A 428 -9.73 13.99 -21.16
C ALA A 428 -9.56 15.42 -20.60
N PHE A 429 -10.61 16.23 -20.71
CA PHE A 429 -10.69 17.59 -20.19
C PHE A 429 -11.95 17.70 -19.37
N THR A 430 -11.82 18.10 -18.10
CA THR A 430 -12.92 18.01 -17.13
C THR A 430 -13.10 19.29 -16.33
N ALA A 431 -14.34 19.53 -15.88
CA ALA A 431 -14.64 20.68 -15.02
C ALA A 431 -13.86 20.62 -13.70
N ASN A 432 -13.77 19.43 -13.10
CA ASN A 432 -13.05 19.23 -11.84
C ASN A 432 -11.55 19.56 -11.99
N ASN A 433 -10.87 19.01 -13.01
CA ASN A 433 -9.43 19.26 -13.20
C ASN A 433 -9.13 20.74 -13.51
N ASN A 434 -9.90 21.36 -14.40
CA ASN A 434 -9.70 22.78 -14.76
C ASN A 434 -10.07 23.73 -13.61
N GLY A 435 -11.15 23.44 -12.87
CA GLY A 435 -11.60 24.23 -11.73
C GLY A 435 -10.59 24.22 -10.59
N ILE A 436 -10.15 23.03 -10.15
CA ILE A 436 -9.18 22.89 -9.04
C ILE A 436 -7.84 23.56 -9.39
N ILE A 437 -7.40 23.52 -10.65
CA ILE A 437 -6.19 24.23 -11.07
C ILE A 437 -6.36 25.74 -10.95
N LEU A 438 -7.50 26.30 -11.37
CA LEU A 438 -7.79 27.72 -11.20
C LEU A 438 -7.87 28.11 -9.72
N GLU A 439 -8.53 27.30 -8.90
CA GLU A 439 -8.61 27.47 -7.44
C GLU A 439 -7.22 27.46 -6.79
N SER A 440 -6.36 26.52 -7.20
CA SER A 440 -4.97 26.43 -6.72
C SER A 440 -4.17 27.68 -7.09
N LEU A 441 -4.31 28.18 -8.31
CA LEU A 441 -3.64 29.40 -8.76
C LEU A 441 -4.19 30.65 -8.06
N LEU A 442 -5.49 30.71 -7.77
CA LEU A 442 -6.08 31.76 -6.93
C LEU A 442 -5.49 31.69 -5.52
N TYR A 443 -5.37 30.50 -4.94
CA TYR A 443 -4.76 30.30 -3.62
C TYR A 443 -3.33 30.84 -3.57
N LYS A 444 -2.52 30.59 -4.60
CA LYS A 444 -1.16 31.15 -4.68
C LYS A 444 -1.14 32.70 -4.59
N VAL A 445 -2.18 33.36 -5.09
CA VAL A 445 -2.29 34.83 -5.11
C VAL A 445 -2.89 35.37 -3.82
N GLU A 446 -3.94 34.75 -3.28
CA GLU A 446 -4.75 35.29 -2.18
C GLU A 446 -4.64 34.54 -0.85
N GLY A 447 -4.11 33.32 -0.84
CA GLY A 447 -4.22 32.37 0.27
C GLY A 447 -5.56 31.64 0.28
N LYS A 448 -5.99 31.14 1.45
CA LYS A 448 -7.21 30.32 1.58
C LYS A 448 -8.44 31.03 0.99
N ILE A 449 -9.24 30.28 0.22
CA ILE A 449 -10.33 30.84 -0.58
C ILE A 449 -11.47 31.35 0.30
N LEU A 450 -11.82 30.60 1.35
CA LEU A 450 -12.84 30.98 2.33
C LEU A 450 -12.33 32.15 3.18
N ARG A 451 -13.06 33.28 3.16
CA ARG A 451 -12.69 34.48 3.91
C ARG A 451 -13.32 34.46 5.31
N GLN A 452 -12.64 35.05 6.29
CA GLN A 452 -13.20 35.29 7.63
C GLN A 452 -14.12 36.53 7.61
N GLY A 453 -15.35 36.43 8.15
CA GLY A 453 -16.31 37.54 8.23
C GLY A 453 -17.65 37.15 8.89
N PRO A 454 -18.46 38.10 9.41
CA PRO A 454 -19.68 37.80 10.14
C PRO A 454 -20.72 37.13 9.22
N VAL A 455 -21.04 35.87 9.51
CA VAL A 455 -22.04 35.09 8.79
C VAL A 455 -23.37 35.18 9.56
N SER A 456 -24.43 35.70 8.92
CA SER A 456 -25.78 35.52 9.41
C SER A 456 -26.19 34.05 9.18
N VAL A 457 -26.17 33.26 10.24
CA VAL A 457 -26.81 31.93 10.24
C VAL A 457 -28.32 32.16 10.40
N PRO A 458 -29.18 31.75 9.46
CA PRO A 458 -30.61 31.83 9.67
C PRO A 458 -30.99 30.99 10.89
N GLU A 459 -31.60 31.59 11.92
CA GLU A 459 -32.11 30.86 13.09
C GLU A 459 -33.09 29.76 12.63
N ARG A 460 -32.75 28.49 12.85
CA ARG A 460 -33.63 27.37 12.54
C ARG A 460 -34.18 26.77 13.83
N LYS A 461 -35.50 26.89 14.03
CA LYS A 461 -36.24 26.11 15.04
C LYS A 461 -36.18 24.63 14.65
N VAL A 462 -35.39 23.84 15.37
CA VAL A 462 -35.32 22.39 15.20
C VAL A 462 -36.68 21.78 15.54
N SER A 463 -37.43 21.32 14.53
CA SER A 463 -38.60 20.49 14.78
C SER A 463 -38.11 19.06 15.04
N SER A 464 -38.27 18.61 16.29
CA SER A 464 -38.12 17.22 16.66
C SER A 464 -39.29 16.42 16.08
N ALA A 465 -39.25 16.11 14.79
CA ALA A 465 -40.19 15.18 14.18
C ALA A 465 -39.86 13.76 14.67
N ARG A 466 -40.37 13.41 15.86
CA ARG A 466 -40.44 12.02 16.32
C ARG A 466 -41.26 11.23 15.30
N PHE A 467 -40.63 10.36 14.54
CA PHE A 467 -41.34 9.38 13.72
C PHE A 467 -41.08 7.95 14.19
N ARG A 468 -42.20 7.24 14.34
CA ARG A 468 -42.37 5.91 14.90
C ARG A 468 -41.74 4.83 14.02
N ARG A 469 -41.04 3.88 14.66
CA ARG A 469 -40.68 2.57 14.10
C ARG A 469 -41.90 1.84 13.51
N PRO A 470 -41.80 1.21 12.33
CA PRO A 470 -42.60 0.04 11.99
C PRO A 470 -42.13 -1.14 12.87
N ALA A 471 -43.08 -1.92 13.38
CA ALA A 471 -42.82 -3.06 14.25
C ALA A 471 -42.05 -4.17 13.50
N ALA A 472 -41.10 -4.79 14.20
CA ALA A 472 -40.44 -6.01 13.77
C ALA A 472 -41.44 -7.18 13.79
N GLY A 473 -41.64 -7.84 12.65
CA GLY A 473 -42.30 -9.15 12.57
C GLY A 473 -41.28 -10.29 12.73
N PRO A 474 -41.65 -11.43 13.34
CA PRO A 474 -40.77 -12.58 13.52
C PRO A 474 -40.79 -13.53 12.31
N GLU A 475 -39.69 -14.30 12.14
CA GLU A 475 -39.47 -15.37 11.13
C GLU A 475 -39.33 -14.89 9.67
N LEU A 476 -38.34 -15.30 8.86
CA LEU A 476 -37.72 -16.62 8.75
C LEU A 476 -36.22 -16.53 8.46
N ALA A 477 -35.47 -17.37 9.19
CA ALA A 477 -34.26 -18.00 8.68
C ALA A 477 -34.59 -18.78 7.39
N ARG A 478 -33.86 -18.50 6.30
CA ARG A 478 -33.50 -19.43 5.20
C ARG A 478 -32.66 -18.69 4.15
N THR A 479 -31.35 -18.70 4.37
CA THR A 479 -30.36 -18.27 3.37
C THR A 479 -30.38 -19.28 2.23
N THR A 480 -30.99 -18.92 1.10
CA THR A 480 -30.93 -19.72 -0.12
C THR A 480 -29.74 -19.21 -0.93
N LEU A 481 -28.70 -20.02 -0.99
CA LEU A 481 -27.50 -19.82 -1.80
C LEU A 481 -27.90 -19.77 -3.28
N VAL A 482 -27.76 -18.63 -3.95
CA VAL A 482 -27.85 -18.56 -5.41
C VAL A 482 -26.44 -18.45 -5.98
N LYS A 483 -25.90 -19.60 -6.43
CA LYS A 483 -24.72 -19.67 -7.28
C LYS A 483 -25.05 -19.08 -8.66
N ARG A 484 -24.36 -17.99 -9.04
CA ARG A 484 -24.07 -17.67 -10.45
C ARG A 484 -22.60 -17.30 -10.57
N ILE A 485 -21.81 -18.28 -11.00
CA ILE A 485 -20.44 -18.07 -11.48
C ILE A 485 -20.58 -17.60 -12.93
N ILE A 486 -20.14 -16.37 -13.22
CA ILE A 486 -19.92 -15.90 -14.59
C ILE A 486 -18.42 -16.10 -14.87
N PRO A 487 -18.02 -16.80 -15.94
CA PRO A 487 -16.61 -16.97 -16.28
C PRO A 487 -16.06 -15.65 -16.83
N VAL A 488 -15.09 -15.06 -16.14
CA VAL A 488 -14.34 -13.90 -16.61
C VAL A 488 -13.17 -14.40 -17.45
N THR A 489 -13.17 -14.07 -18.74
CA THR A 489 -12.04 -14.30 -19.64
C THR A 489 -10.93 -13.29 -19.30
N PRO A 490 -9.67 -13.71 -19.09
CA PRO A 490 -8.60 -12.80 -18.68
C PRO A 490 -8.27 -11.79 -19.81
N PRO A 491 -8.16 -10.49 -19.49
CA PRO A 491 -7.71 -9.49 -20.45
C PRO A 491 -6.22 -9.68 -20.77
N LYS A 492 -5.88 -9.43 -22.02
CA LYS A 492 -4.52 -9.59 -22.56
C LYS A 492 -3.67 -8.39 -22.10
N LEU A 493 -2.79 -8.62 -21.12
CA LEU A 493 -1.89 -7.61 -20.57
C LEU A 493 -0.79 -7.21 -21.56
N ALA A 494 -0.43 -5.93 -21.55
CA ALA A 494 0.71 -5.40 -22.28
C ALA A 494 2.05 -5.94 -21.70
N PRO A 495 3.12 -6.07 -22.51
CA PRO A 495 4.40 -6.61 -22.05
C PRO A 495 5.08 -5.70 -21.01
N LEU A 496 5.74 -6.33 -20.05
CA LEU A 496 6.53 -5.72 -18.98
C LEU A 496 7.86 -5.13 -19.50
N PRO A 497 8.49 -4.20 -18.74
CA PRO A 497 9.84 -3.73 -19.03
C PRO A 497 10.86 -4.89 -19.01
N PRO A 498 11.98 -4.78 -19.74
CA PRO A 498 12.98 -5.84 -19.80
C PRO A 498 13.54 -6.18 -18.42
N ALA A 499 13.98 -7.44 -18.29
CA ALA A 499 14.70 -7.98 -17.15
C ALA A 499 15.69 -6.96 -16.56
N ALA A 500 15.71 -6.87 -15.22
CA ALA A 500 16.61 -6.01 -14.48
C ALA A 500 18.05 -6.13 -15.02
N VAL A 501 18.67 -4.98 -15.29
CA VAL A 501 20.07 -4.88 -15.66
C VAL A 501 20.91 -5.61 -14.61
N PRO A 502 21.86 -6.49 -14.99
CA PRO A 502 22.77 -7.13 -14.04
C PRO A 502 23.42 -6.07 -13.15
N HIS A 503 23.35 -6.23 -11.83
CA HIS A 503 24.03 -5.39 -10.85
C HIS A 503 24.96 -6.27 -10.02
N GLU A 504 26.12 -5.76 -9.61
CA GLU A 504 26.96 -6.45 -8.62
C GLU A 504 26.14 -6.64 -7.33
N GLY A 505 25.82 -7.90 -7.00
CA GLY A 505 25.09 -8.28 -5.80
C GLY A 505 26.00 -8.42 -4.57
N PRO A 506 25.44 -8.60 -3.36
CA PRO A 506 26.23 -8.72 -2.13
C PRO A 506 27.00 -10.04 -2.00
N VAL A 507 26.82 -10.98 -2.93
CA VAL A 507 27.55 -12.25 -3.01
C VAL A 507 28.46 -12.20 -4.23
N ASP A 508 29.76 -12.07 -4.00
CA ASP A 508 30.76 -12.16 -5.06
C ASP A 508 31.06 -13.61 -5.46
N ASP A 509 31.84 -13.79 -6.53
CA ASP A 509 32.19 -15.12 -7.06
C ASP A 509 32.95 -15.99 -6.06
N ALA A 510 33.76 -15.39 -5.17
CA ALA A 510 34.48 -16.13 -4.14
C ALA A 510 33.53 -16.64 -3.05
N MET A 511 32.57 -15.81 -2.62
CA MET A 511 31.52 -16.22 -1.71
C MET A 511 30.64 -17.32 -2.33
N ALA A 512 30.28 -17.19 -3.61
CA ALA A 512 29.53 -18.23 -4.32
C ALA A 512 30.30 -19.57 -4.36
N GLN A 513 31.61 -19.55 -4.65
CA GLN A 513 32.46 -20.74 -4.63
C GLN A 513 32.52 -21.39 -3.25
N VAL A 514 32.64 -20.60 -2.18
CA VAL A 514 32.63 -21.10 -0.80
C VAL A 514 31.29 -21.71 -0.45
N ALA A 515 30.16 -21.06 -0.78
CA ALA A 515 28.83 -21.61 -0.54
C ALA A 515 28.61 -22.93 -1.31
N TRP A 516 29.09 -23.01 -2.56
CA TRP A 516 29.05 -24.25 -3.35
C TRP A 516 29.87 -25.40 -2.75
N THR A 517 30.98 -25.08 -2.07
CA THR A 517 31.83 -26.07 -1.41
C THR A 517 31.06 -26.88 -0.35
N TYR A 518 30.05 -26.29 0.30
CA TYR A 518 29.16 -27.04 1.19
C TYR A 518 28.50 -28.22 0.47
N PHE A 519 27.95 -27.98 -0.73
CA PHE A 519 27.24 -28.99 -1.52
C PHE A 519 28.16 -30.03 -2.13
N ILE A 520 29.42 -29.67 -2.44
CA ILE A 520 30.46 -30.64 -2.82
C ILE A 520 30.66 -31.66 -1.71
N ASN A 521 30.76 -31.20 -0.47
CA ASN A 521 31.11 -32.06 0.67
C ASN A 521 29.92 -32.84 1.24
N ASN A 522 28.69 -32.32 1.11
CA ASN A 522 27.53 -32.83 1.82
C ASN A 522 26.49 -33.54 0.94
N THR A 523 26.68 -33.58 -0.38
CA THR A 523 25.80 -34.33 -1.29
C THR A 523 26.24 -35.80 -1.38
N GLN A 524 25.32 -36.73 -1.11
CA GLN A 524 25.59 -38.16 -1.18
C GLN A 524 25.53 -38.65 -2.63
N SER A 525 26.59 -39.29 -3.14
CA SER A 525 26.66 -39.75 -4.54
C SER A 525 25.56 -40.74 -4.90
N ASP A 526 25.20 -41.62 -3.95
CA ASP A 526 24.31 -42.75 -4.20
C ASP A 526 22.84 -42.35 -4.26
N THR A 527 22.48 -41.19 -3.69
CA THR A 527 21.10 -40.70 -3.62
C THR A 527 20.93 -39.31 -4.26
N GLY A 528 22.00 -38.54 -4.40
CA GLY A 528 21.93 -37.12 -4.79
C GLY A 528 21.34 -36.20 -3.70
N LEU A 529 21.08 -36.71 -2.49
CA LEU A 529 20.55 -35.90 -1.39
C LEU A 529 21.67 -35.16 -0.65
N VAL A 530 21.40 -33.93 -0.22
CA VAL A 530 22.32 -33.11 0.57
C VAL A 530 22.03 -33.24 2.06
N ASN A 531 23.07 -33.28 2.89
CA ASN A 531 22.90 -33.16 4.34
C ASN A 531 22.38 -31.76 4.72
N ALA A 532 21.32 -31.69 5.52
CA ALA A 532 20.78 -30.45 6.06
C ALA A 532 21.81 -29.69 6.90
N VAL A 533 22.60 -30.42 7.68
CA VAL A 533 23.70 -29.90 8.51
C VAL A 533 24.98 -30.66 8.16
N ASP A 534 26.09 -29.94 8.08
CA ASP A 534 27.41 -30.51 7.77
C ASP A 534 27.73 -31.75 8.62
N GLY A 535 28.04 -32.86 7.95
CA GLY A 535 28.38 -34.14 8.61
C GLY A 535 27.20 -34.89 9.26
N TYR A 536 25.96 -34.40 9.16
CA TYR A 536 24.77 -35.06 9.70
C TYR A 536 23.91 -35.64 8.57
N PRO A 537 23.83 -36.98 8.40
CA PRO A 537 23.27 -37.61 7.21
C PRO A 537 21.73 -37.63 7.18
N SER A 538 21.12 -36.45 7.24
CA SER A 538 19.68 -36.21 7.34
C SER A 538 19.30 -35.01 6.49
N THR A 539 18.12 -35.03 5.86
CA THR A 539 17.55 -33.89 5.13
C THR A 539 16.06 -33.76 5.38
N THR A 540 15.59 -32.53 5.53
CA THR A 540 14.17 -32.20 5.31
C THR A 540 13.93 -31.97 3.82
N LEU A 541 12.67 -31.81 3.41
CA LEU A 541 12.38 -31.38 2.04
C LEU A 541 12.73 -29.91 1.82
N TRP A 542 12.72 -29.07 2.86
CA TRP A 542 13.19 -27.68 2.79
C TRP A 542 14.68 -27.59 2.45
N ASP A 543 15.51 -28.44 3.08
CA ASP A 543 16.94 -28.51 2.82
C ASP A 543 17.24 -29.16 1.46
N ALA A 544 16.46 -30.18 1.08
CA ALA A 544 16.57 -30.81 -0.23
C ALA A 544 16.26 -29.83 -1.38
N ALA A 545 15.30 -28.92 -1.18
CA ALA A 545 15.00 -27.83 -2.11
C ALA A 545 16.20 -26.89 -2.27
N SER A 546 16.86 -26.56 -1.15
CA SER A 546 18.10 -25.77 -1.17
C SER A 546 19.21 -26.48 -1.95
N GLY A 547 19.27 -27.81 -1.90
CA GLY A 547 20.17 -28.63 -2.73
C GLY A 547 19.89 -28.53 -4.23
N LEU A 548 18.62 -28.66 -4.64
CA LEU A 548 18.24 -28.44 -6.05
C LEU A 548 18.59 -27.02 -6.50
N GLY A 549 18.25 -26.03 -5.67
CA GLY A 549 18.52 -24.64 -5.96
C GLY A 549 20.01 -24.32 -6.08
N ALA A 550 20.84 -24.93 -5.24
CA ALA A 550 22.29 -24.79 -5.30
C ALA A 550 22.87 -25.34 -6.62
N VAL A 551 22.37 -26.47 -7.13
CA VAL A 551 22.82 -27.01 -8.42
C VAL A 551 22.43 -26.08 -9.58
N VAL A 552 21.19 -25.58 -9.58
CA VAL A 552 20.71 -24.63 -10.59
C VAL A 552 21.51 -23.32 -10.53
N ALA A 553 21.76 -22.81 -9.33
CA ALA A 553 22.57 -21.61 -9.11
C ALA A 553 24.03 -21.84 -9.53
N ALA A 554 24.64 -22.95 -9.17
CA ALA A 554 26.02 -23.26 -9.57
C ALA A 554 26.19 -23.32 -11.09
N GLU A 555 25.22 -23.87 -11.84
CA GLU A 555 25.21 -23.82 -13.31
C GLU A 555 25.06 -22.38 -13.82
N GLY A 556 24.05 -21.65 -13.35
CA GLY A 556 23.79 -20.28 -13.78
C GLY A 556 24.91 -19.30 -13.40
N LEU A 557 25.70 -19.62 -12.38
CA LEU A 557 26.85 -18.84 -11.94
C LEU A 557 28.16 -19.26 -12.66
N GLY A 558 28.18 -20.39 -13.36
CA GLY A 558 29.35 -20.93 -14.05
C GLY A 558 30.32 -21.71 -13.15
N LEU A 559 29.89 -22.13 -11.95
CA LEU A 559 30.67 -22.94 -11.01
C LEU A 559 30.74 -24.42 -11.42
N ILE A 560 29.72 -24.89 -12.15
CA ILE A 560 29.65 -26.21 -12.78
C ILE A 560 29.11 -26.07 -14.21
N ASN A 561 29.38 -27.06 -15.05
CA ASN A 561 28.83 -27.10 -16.41
C ASN A 561 27.43 -27.73 -16.44
N ARG A 562 26.76 -27.61 -17.60
CA ARG A 562 25.40 -28.09 -17.81
C ARG A 562 25.23 -29.60 -17.61
N ASP A 563 26.17 -30.40 -18.13
CA ASP A 563 26.12 -31.87 -18.04
C ASP A 563 26.22 -32.35 -16.60
N GLU A 564 27.10 -31.72 -15.81
CA GLU A 564 27.22 -31.99 -14.38
C GLU A 564 25.94 -31.61 -13.64
N ALA A 565 25.36 -30.44 -13.92
CA ALA A 565 24.11 -29.99 -13.31
C ALA A 565 22.97 -30.97 -13.61
N GLU A 566 22.81 -31.37 -14.88
CA GLU A 566 21.79 -32.34 -15.30
C GLU A 566 21.98 -33.71 -14.65
N SER A 567 23.23 -34.20 -14.56
CA SER A 567 23.54 -35.47 -13.90
C SER A 567 23.15 -35.45 -12.41
N ARG A 568 23.51 -34.39 -11.69
CA ARG A 568 23.18 -34.20 -10.27
C ARG A 568 21.67 -34.10 -10.05
N LEU A 569 20.98 -33.28 -10.85
CA LEU A 569 19.53 -33.12 -10.77
C LEU A 569 18.79 -34.42 -11.09
N ARG A 570 19.22 -35.13 -12.15
CA ARG A 570 18.63 -36.44 -12.53
C ARG A 570 18.75 -37.45 -11.40
N LYS A 571 19.93 -37.53 -10.77
CA LYS A 571 20.17 -38.44 -9.64
C LYS A 571 19.26 -38.13 -8.45
N ALA A 572 19.12 -36.86 -8.09
CA ALA A 572 18.21 -36.44 -7.02
C ALA A 572 16.75 -36.75 -7.36
N LEU A 573 16.30 -36.46 -8.60
CA LEU A 573 14.94 -36.74 -9.06
C LEU A 573 14.61 -38.25 -9.08
N GLU A 574 15.55 -39.11 -9.46
CA GLU A 574 15.40 -40.57 -9.37
C GLU A 574 15.15 -41.00 -7.92
N THR A 575 15.91 -40.46 -6.99
CA THR A 575 15.74 -40.72 -5.57
C THR A 575 14.38 -40.22 -5.06
N PHE A 576 14.00 -38.98 -5.39
CA PHE A 576 12.69 -38.42 -5.02
C PHE A 576 11.51 -39.23 -5.55
N GLY A 577 11.63 -39.77 -6.77
CA GLY A 577 10.63 -40.65 -7.39
C GLY A 577 10.53 -42.04 -6.76
N SER A 578 11.45 -42.38 -5.85
CA SER A 578 11.50 -43.66 -5.14
C SER A 578 11.33 -43.54 -3.63
N PHE A 579 11.07 -42.33 -3.12
CA PHE A 579 10.86 -42.06 -1.71
C PHE A 579 9.75 -42.94 -1.13
N ARG A 580 10.02 -43.58 0.00
CA ARG A 580 8.96 -44.21 0.79
C ARG A 580 8.12 -43.10 1.43
N LEU A 581 6.93 -42.90 0.88
CA LEU A 581 5.96 -41.92 1.36
C LEU A 581 5.39 -42.32 2.74
N PHE A 582 5.19 -41.34 3.61
CA PHE A 582 4.51 -41.50 4.89
C PHE A 582 3.08 -41.99 4.66
N ALA A 583 2.74 -43.17 5.20
CA ALA A 583 1.44 -43.82 5.02
C ALA A 583 0.98 -43.94 3.54
N GLY A 584 1.91 -43.90 2.57
CA GLY A 584 1.58 -43.89 1.14
C GLY A 584 0.87 -42.61 0.64
N LEU A 585 0.89 -41.54 1.44
CA LEU A 585 0.18 -40.28 1.21
C LEU A 585 1.08 -39.20 0.61
N CYS A 586 2.23 -38.94 1.22
CA CYS A 586 3.10 -37.81 0.89
C CYS A 586 4.52 -38.05 1.43
N PRO A 587 5.53 -37.29 0.99
CA PRO A 587 6.89 -37.47 1.47
C PRO A 587 6.99 -37.28 3.00
N ASN A 588 7.77 -38.16 3.66
CA ASN A 588 8.06 -38.01 5.08
C ASN A 588 8.84 -36.71 5.34
N LYS A 589 8.65 -36.09 6.52
CA LYS A 589 9.32 -34.83 6.91
C LYS A 589 10.86 -34.91 6.86
N VAL A 590 11.44 -36.08 7.14
CA VAL A 590 12.90 -36.27 7.19
C VAL A 590 13.32 -37.58 6.51
N TYR A 591 14.43 -37.54 5.77
CA TYR A 591 15.05 -38.73 5.17
C TYR A 591 16.53 -38.81 5.53
N ASP A 592 17.02 -40.04 5.75
CA ASP A 592 18.45 -40.30 5.81
C ASP A 592 19.05 -40.12 4.41
N THR A 593 20.04 -39.23 4.28
CA THR A 593 20.57 -38.81 2.97
C THR A 593 21.35 -39.90 2.27
N ARG A 594 21.89 -40.88 2.99
CA ARG A 594 22.70 -41.97 2.42
C ARG A 594 21.82 -43.06 1.81
N THR A 595 20.63 -43.24 2.36
CA THR A 595 19.76 -44.39 2.04
C THR A 595 18.42 -44.00 1.44
N ALA A 596 18.04 -42.71 1.49
CA ALA A 596 16.73 -42.20 1.10
C ALA A 596 15.56 -42.88 1.86
N ARG A 597 15.82 -43.37 3.09
CA ARG A 597 14.80 -43.98 3.96
C ARG A 597 14.22 -42.96 4.95
N PRO A 598 12.92 -43.05 5.28
CA PRO A 598 12.29 -42.18 6.27
C PRO A 598 13.00 -42.23 7.62
N ALA A 599 13.26 -41.06 8.18
CA ALA A 599 13.85 -40.89 9.49
C ALA A 599 13.05 -39.86 10.34
N ASN A 600 13.40 -39.76 11.62
CA ASN A 600 13.00 -38.64 12.48
C ASN A 600 14.10 -37.57 12.52
N TYR A 601 13.86 -36.45 13.21
CA TYR A 601 14.85 -35.36 13.35
C TYR A 601 16.17 -35.77 14.02
N SER A 602 16.20 -36.88 14.77
CA SER A 602 17.42 -37.50 15.34
C SER A 602 18.09 -38.50 14.38
N ASN A 603 17.67 -38.52 13.12
CA ASN A 603 18.10 -39.42 12.05
C ASN A 603 17.98 -40.91 12.40
N GLN A 604 16.99 -41.28 13.22
CA GLN A 604 16.64 -42.67 13.48
C GLN A 604 15.52 -43.10 12.52
N PRO A 605 15.51 -44.35 12.02
CA PRO A 605 14.47 -44.84 11.13
C PRO A 605 13.07 -44.64 11.71
N ALA A 606 12.27 -43.78 11.08
CA ALA A 606 10.92 -43.46 11.52
C ALA A 606 10.11 -42.75 10.44
N GLU A 607 8.82 -43.04 10.41
CA GLU A 607 7.81 -42.27 9.70
C GLU A 607 7.14 -41.31 10.69
N ILE A 608 7.28 -40.00 10.48
CA ILE A 608 6.89 -38.94 11.43
C ILE A 608 5.84 -37.97 10.90
N GLY A 609 5.49 -38.06 9.61
CA GLY A 609 4.46 -37.22 9.00
C GLY A 609 4.91 -36.56 7.71
N CYS A 610 4.10 -35.64 7.18
CA CYS A 610 4.39 -34.80 6.02
C CYS A 610 4.29 -33.32 6.38
N SER A 611 5.09 -32.48 5.73
CA SER A 611 4.95 -31.02 5.81
C SER A 611 4.51 -30.46 4.46
N ALA A 612 3.36 -29.79 4.43
CA ALA A 612 2.89 -29.06 3.26
C ALA A 612 3.79 -27.86 2.95
N ILE A 613 4.41 -27.24 3.97
CA ILE A 613 5.34 -26.11 3.79
C ILE A 613 6.59 -26.54 3.03
N ASP A 614 7.24 -27.62 3.48
CA ASP A 614 8.44 -28.12 2.79
C ASP A 614 8.12 -28.63 1.37
N VAL A 615 6.96 -29.29 1.20
CA VAL A 615 6.50 -29.75 -0.12
C VAL A 615 6.23 -28.57 -1.04
N GLY A 616 5.62 -27.49 -0.54
CA GLY A 616 5.36 -26.28 -1.33
C GLY A 616 6.66 -25.67 -1.88
N ARG A 617 7.69 -25.51 -1.05
CA ARG A 617 9.01 -25.06 -1.50
C ARG A 617 9.63 -26.00 -2.54
N MET A 618 9.54 -27.32 -2.33
CA MET A 618 10.01 -28.31 -3.31
C MET A 618 9.29 -28.18 -4.66
N LEU A 619 7.98 -27.92 -4.66
CA LEU A 619 7.19 -27.75 -5.88
C LEU A 619 7.63 -26.52 -6.69
N ILE A 620 8.07 -25.44 -6.03
CA ILE A 620 8.68 -24.27 -6.70
C ILE A 620 9.94 -24.71 -7.44
N TRP A 621 10.87 -25.39 -6.76
CA TRP A 621 12.13 -25.83 -7.35
C TRP A 621 11.96 -26.90 -8.42
N PHE A 622 10.98 -27.80 -8.27
CA PHE A 622 10.60 -28.73 -9.33
C PHE A 622 10.10 -27.99 -10.56
N LYS A 623 9.30 -26.93 -10.41
CA LYS A 623 8.86 -26.11 -11.54
C LYS A 623 10.06 -25.44 -12.22
N ILE A 624 10.98 -24.85 -11.45
CA ILE A 624 12.21 -24.23 -11.97
C ILE A 624 13.05 -25.24 -12.75
N VAL A 625 13.29 -26.43 -12.17
CA VAL A 625 14.08 -27.49 -12.82
C VAL A 625 13.38 -27.97 -14.10
N GLY A 626 12.08 -28.24 -14.05
CA GLY A 626 11.33 -28.69 -15.23
C GLY A 626 11.33 -27.66 -16.37
N ASN A 627 11.27 -26.37 -16.06
CA ASN A 627 11.34 -25.31 -17.07
C ASN A 627 12.76 -25.14 -17.65
N ARG A 628 13.79 -25.24 -16.79
CA ARG A 628 15.18 -24.94 -17.18
C ARG A 628 15.92 -26.15 -17.77
N TYR A 629 15.44 -27.37 -17.49
CA TYR A 629 16.02 -28.64 -17.91
C TYR A 629 14.95 -29.51 -18.58
N PRO A 630 14.66 -29.28 -19.88
CA PRO A 630 13.59 -29.98 -20.60
C PRO A 630 13.70 -31.51 -20.53
N ASP A 631 14.91 -32.06 -20.60
CA ASP A 631 15.20 -33.51 -20.49
C ASP A 631 14.89 -34.11 -19.12
N LEU A 632 14.64 -33.26 -18.12
CA LEU A 632 14.22 -33.65 -16.77
C LEU A 632 12.73 -33.34 -16.52
N ALA A 633 12.05 -32.58 -17.39
CA ALA A 633 10.68 -32.12 -17.16
C ALA A 633 9.69 -33.27 -16.95
N GLU A 634 9.77 -34.34 -17.75
CA GLU A 634 8.93 -35.52 -17.59
C GLU A 634 9.21 -36.23 -16.26
N LYS A 635 10.48 -36.38 -15.89
CA LYS A 635 10.88 -36.99 -14.61
C LYS A 635 10.40 -36.16 -13.42
N VAL A 636 10.46 -34.83 -13.50
CA VAL A 636 9.87 -33.95 -12.48
C VAL A 636 8.36 -34.20 -12.37
N ALA A 637 7.64 -34.25 -13.48
CA ALA A 637 6.21 -34.51 -13.48
C ALA A 637 5.87 -35.89 -12.89
N ASP A 638 6.68 -36.93 -13.16
CA ASP A 638 6.54 -38.25 -12.54
C ASP A 638 6.69 -38.20 -11.02
N VAL A 639 7.70 -37.47 -10.51
CA VAL A 639 7.90 -37.29 -9.07
C VAL A 639 6.71 -36.60 -8.43
N VAL A 640 6.22 -35.50 -9.02
CA VAL A 640 5.06 -34.76 -8.48
C VAL A 640 3.80 -35.62 -8.49
N ARG A 641 3.56 -36.40 -9.55
CA ARG A 641 2.46 -37.38 -9.61
C ARG A 641 2.60 -38.45 -8.53
N TYR A 642 3.81 -38.97 -8.33
CA TYR A 642 4.09 -39.99 -7.32
C TYR A 642 3.82 -39.50 -5.89
N TRP A 643 4.16 -38.25 -5.59
CA TRP A 643 4.05 -37.66 -4.24
C TRP A 643 2.62 -37.35 -3.78
N LYS A 644 1.60 -37.50 -4.65
CA LYS A 644 0.17 -37.25 -4.35
C LYS A 644 -0.09 -35.93 -3.59
N VAL A 645 0.63 -34.89 -3.97
CA VAL A 645 0.67 -33.58 -3.30
C VAL A 645 -0.69 -32.90 -3.16
N ALA A 646 -1.66 -33.22 -4.02
CA ALA A 646 -3.04 -32.73 -3.91
C ALA A 646 -3.73 -33.10 -2.59
N GLY A 647 -3.31 -34.18 -1.92
CA GLY A 647 -3.85 -34.57 -0.61
C GLY A 647 -3.49 -33.61 0.53
N LEU A 648 -2.53 -32.71 0.31
CA LEU A 648 -2.07 -31.70 1.27
C LEU A 648 -2.82 -30.36 1.12
N VAL A 649 -3.73 -30.25 0.15
CA VAL A 649 -4.52 -29.04 -0.07
C VAL A 649 -5.98 -29.37 0.20
N ARG A 650 -6.62 -28.64 1.11
CA ARG A 650 -8.03 -28.85 1.48
C ARG A 650 -8.74 -27.52 1.61
N GLU A 651 -9.82 -27.35 0.86
CA GLU A 651 -10.64 -26.13 0.89
C GLU A 651 -9.82 -24.85 0.69
N GLY A 652 -8.78 -24.89 -0.15
CA GLY A 652 -7.92 -23.73 -0.39
C GLY A 652 -6.78 -23.53 0.63
N GLU A 653 -6.71 -24.32 1.70
CA GLU A 653 -5.70 -24.23 2.77
C GLU A 653 -4.67 -25.37 2.69
N LEU A 654 -3.48 -25.17 3.29
CA LEU A 654 -2.43 -26.18 3.35
C LEU A 654 -2.54 -27.03 4.62
N TYR A 655 -2.41 -28.35 4.46
CA TYR A 655 -2.52 -29.33 5.54
C TYR A 655 -1.30 -30.25 5.58
N GLY A 656 -0.55 -30.18 6.68
CA GLY A 656 0.44 -31.17 7.04
C GLY A 656 -0.23 -32.45 7.56
N VAL A 657 0.59 -33.49 7.71
CA VAL A 657 0.13 -34.78 8.26
C VAL A 657 1.04 -35.18 9.40
N ASN A 658 0.50 -35.46 10.58
CA ASN A 658 1.27 -35.97 11.71
C ASN A 658 0.93 -37.43 12.02
N ARG A 659 1.90 -38.13 12.58
CA ARG A 659 1.72 -39.49 13.09
C ARG A 659 0.92 -39.46 14.41
N SER A 660 -0.29 -40.01 14.41
CA SER A 660 -1.10 -40.21 15.63
C SER A 660 -0.94 -41.63 16.19
N GLY A 661 0.23 -41.97 16.76
CA GLY A 661 0.42 -43.25 17.47
C GLY A 661 0.05 -44.52 16.65
N ARG A 662 -0.97 -45.28 17.09
CA ARG A 662 -1.58 -46.45 16.40
C ARG A 662 -2.86 -46.11 15.62
N GLN A 663 -3.25 -44.85 15.56
CA GLN A 663 -4.45 -44.36 14.87
C GLN A 663 -4.10 -43.85 13.47
N GLU A 664 -5.14 -43.59 12.67
CA GLU A 664 -5.03 -43.06 11.31
C GLU A 664 -4.23 -41.73 11.25
N PRO A 665 -3.58 -41.43 10.12
CA PRO A 665 -2.89 -40.16 9.90
C PRO A 665 -3.76 -38.94 10.20
N GLN A 666 -3.25 -38.02 11.02
CA GLN A 666 -3.97 -36.80 11.39
C GLN A 666 -3.56 -35.65 10.47
N PHE A 667 -4.53 -35.07 9.78
CA PHE A 667 -4.34 -33.90 8.95
C PHE A 667 -4.58 -32.64 9.75
N LEU A 668 -3.67 -31.68 9.62
CA LEU A 668 -3.63 -30.48 10.43
C LEU A 668 -3.30 -29.30 9.55
N GLN A 669 -4.07 -28.21 9.66
CA GLN A 669 -3.77 -26.98 8.95
C GLN A 669 -2.36 -26.51 9.37
N GLU A 670 -1.47 -26.36 8.40
CA GLU A 670 -0.05 -26.12 8.62
C GLU A 670 0.38 -24.82 7.95
N GLY A 671 1.24 -24.06 8.62
CA GLY A 671 1.74 -22.78 8.14
C GLY A 671 1.17 -21.59 8.90
N ARG A 672 1.96 -20.53 8.95
CA ARG A 672 1.61 -19.22 9.50
C ARG A 672 2.02 -18.14 8.51
N LEU A 673 1.41 -16.97 8.68
CA LEU A 673 1.63 -15.81 7.81
C LEU A 673 3.12 -15.61 7.48
N GLY A 674 3.40 -15.64 6.18
CA GLY A 674 4.73 -15.64 5.59
C GLY A 674 5.08 -16.95 4.88
N TYR A 675 5.10 -18.06 5.62
CA TYR A 675 5.54 -19.36 5.09
C TYR A 675 4.41 -20.11 4.36
N GLU A 676 3.17 -20.00 4.84
CA GLU A 676 2.03 -20.66 4.20
C GLU A 676 1.84 -20.14 2.78
N GLU A 677 1.89 -18.82 2.61
CA GLU A 677 1.64 -18.16 1.34
C GLU A 677 2.79 -18.42 0.37
N TYR A 678 4.04 -18.38 0.84
CA TYR A 678 5.19 -18.77 0.03
C TYR A 678 5.05 -20.21 -0.48
N SER A 679 4.66 -21.14 0.40
CA SER A 679 4.48 -22.56 0.05
C SER A 679 3.27 -22.78 -0.86
N ALA A 680 2.19 -22.04 -0.64
CA ALA A 680 0.96 -22.08 -1.42
C ALA A 680 1.22 -21.80 -2.90
N ARG A 681 2.10 -20.83 -3.21
CA ARG A 681 2.53 -20.55 -4.59
C ARG A 681 3.15 -21.78 -5.27
N GLY A 682 3.90 -22.57 -4.51
CA GLY A 682 4.41 -23.86 -4.95
C GLY A 682 3.32 -24.80 -5.43
N PHE A 683 2.25 -24.99 -4.66
CA PHE A 683 1.11 -25.82 -5.08
C PHE A 683 0.33 -25.19 -6.25
N ALA A 684 0.14 -23.88 -6.24
CA ALA A 684 -0.54 -23.14 -7.31
C ALA A 684 0.17 -23.29 -8.68
N LEU A 685 1.52 -23.36 -8.71
CA LEU A 685 2.30 -23.63 -9.93
C LEU A 685 1.99 -24.99 -10.59
N TRP A 686 1.35 -25.88 -9.83
CA TRP A 686 0.93 -27.22 -10.24
C TRP A 686 -0.61 -27.35 -10.32
N GLY A 687 -1.33 -26.22 -10.36
CA GLY A 687 -2.76 -26.17 -10.64
C GLY A 687 -3.68 -26.50 -9.45
N MET A 688 -3.15 -26.48 -8.23
CA MET A 688 -3.96 -26.69 -7.02
C MET A 688 -4.57 -25.38 -6.51
N ASP A 689 -5.79 -25.47 -5.98
CA ASP A 689 -6.48 -24.32 -5.37
C ASP A 689 -5.90 -24.04 -3.99
N THR A 690 -5.11 -22.98 -3.88
CA THR A 690 -4.55 -22.49 -2.62
C THR A 690 -5.02 -21.07 -2.30
N THR A 691 -6.20 -20.69 -2.78
CA THR A 691 -6.71 -19.31 -2.67
C THR A 691 -6.77 -18.79 -1.23
N ARG A 692 -7.11 -19.65 -0.26
CA ARG A 692 -7.13 -19.29 1.16
C ARG A 692 -5.73 -19.27 1.78
N ALA A 693 -4.90 -20.27 1.47
CA ALA A 693 -3.52 -20.34 1.94
C ALA A 693 -2.61 -19.25 1.37
N ALA A 694 -3.00 -18.58 0.27
CA ALA A 694 -2.28 -17.46 -0.31
C ALA A 694 -2.78 -16.08 0.19
N ALA A 695 -3.88 -16.08 0.97
CA ALA A 695 -4.44 -14.88 1.57
C ALA A 695 -3.80 -14.63 2.95
N PRO A 696 -3.62 -13.36 3.37
CA PRO A 696 -3.03 -13.05 4.67
C PRO A 696 -3.99 -13.32 5.83
N GLU A 697 -5.30 -13.45 5.59
CA GLU A 697 -6.28 -13.62 6.64
C GLU A 697 -6.36 -15.06 7.19
N PRO A 698 -6.58 -15.22 8.50
CA PRO A 698 -6.80 -14.16 9.49
C PRO A 698 -5.47 -13.64 10.09
N PHE A 699 -5.33 -12.32 10.18
CA PHE A 699 -4.16 -11.68 10.78
C PHE A 699 -4.57 -10.50 11.67
N GLN A 700 -3.74 -10.24 12.67
CA GLN A 700 -3.76 -9.06 13.50
C GLN A 700 -2.53 -8.20 13.20
N ILE A 701 -2.63 -6.90 13.46
CA ILE A 701 -1.50 -5.98 13.32
C ILE A 701 -0.87 -5.76 14.70
N VAL A 702 0.39 -6.16 14.85
CA VAL A 702 1.20 -5.88 16.04
C VAL A 702 2.23 -4.79 15.70
N ARG A 703 2.45 -3.85 16.63
CA ARG A 703 3.42 -2.76 16.42
C ARG A 703 4.80 -3.18 16.91
N VAL A 704 5.75 -3.36 15.99
CA VAL A 704 7.17 -3.62 16.30
C VAL A 704 7.99 -2.41 15.87
N GLU A 705 8.71 -1.77 16.80
CA GLU A 705 9.43 -0.49 16.55
C GLU A 705 8.52 0.57 15.88
N GLY A 706 7.23 0.58 16.26
CA GLY A 706 6.19 1.46 15.73
C GLY A 706 5.68 1.12 14.32
N LEU A 707 6.20 0.07 13.67
CA LEU A 707 5.77 -0.39 12.35
C LEU A 707 4.66 -1.44 12.47
N PRO A 708 3.68 -1.45 11.55
CA PRO A 708 2.66 -2.49 11.52
C PRO A 708 3.26 -3.78 10.99
N ILE A 709 3.27 -4.83 11.81
CA ILE A 709 3.67 -6.18 11.42
C ILE A 709 2.42 -7.06 11.52
N MET A 710 2.02 -7.67 10.40
CA MET A 710 0.95 -8.66 10.39
C MET A 710 1.43 -9.92 11.11
N GLN A 711 0.63 -10.41 12.04
CA GLN A 711 0.82 -11.67 12.74
C GLN A 711 -0.45 -12.49 12.57
N ASP A 712 -0.27 -13.77 12.28
CA ASP A 712 -1.36 -14.72 12.13
C ASP A 712 -2.25 -14.78 13.39
N GLU A 713 -3.57 -14.77 13.26
CA GLU A 713 -4.48 -14.90 14.41
C GLU A 713 -4.73 -16.35 14.83
N ARG A 714 -4.36 -17.34 14.00
CA ARG A 714 -4.59 -18.76 14.30
C ARG A 714 -3.73 -19.27 15.48
N GLY A 715 -2.81 -18.44 15.98
CA GLY A 715 -2.01 -18.69 17.20
C GLY A 715 -1.08 -19.89 17.06
N ASN A 716 -0.47 -20.35 18.17
CA ASN A 716 0.14 -21.68 18.18
C ASN A 716 -1.00 -22.71 18.27
N ARG A 717 -1.07 -23.64 17.32
CA ARG A 717 -1.77 -24.91 17.55
C ARG A 717 -0.69 -25.92 17.89
N ASP A 718 -0.99 -26.88 18.78
CA ASP A 718 -0.02 -27.82 19.38
C ASP A 718 0.83 -28.61 18.37
N ASP A 719 0.51 -28.49 17.07
CA ASP A 719 1.02 -29.27 15.97
C ASP A 719 1.30 -28.47 14.66
N ALA A 720 1.08 -27.15 14.64
CA ALA A 720 1.14 -26.29 13.44
C ALA A 720 2.32 -25.29 13.40
N GLY A 721 3.30 -25.46 14.29
CA GLY A 721 4.49 -24.61 14.38
C GLY A 721 4.30 -23.31 15.17
N ILE A 722 5.42 -22.62 15.43
CA ILE A 722 5.40 -21.34 16.15
C ILE A 722 4.84 -20.26 15.21
N ASN A 723 3.92 -19.45 15.73
CA ASN A 723 3.47 -18.21 15.08
C ASN A 723 4.60 -17.17 15.10
N ALA A 724 5.52 -17.31 14.16
CA ALA A 724 6.75 -16.55 14.02
C ALA A 724 6.73 -15.75 12.73
N VAL A 725 7.01 -14.45 12.84
CA VAL A 725 7.35 -13.59 11.71
C VAL A 725 8.86 -13.49 11.65
N VAL A 726 9.43 -13.96 10.55
CA VAL A 726 10.88 -14.02 10.30
C VAL A 726 11.22 -13.32 8.99
N THR A 727 12.52 -13.20 8.68
CA THR A 727 12.97 -12.52 7.46
C THR A 727 13.04 -13.46 6.26
N GLU A 728 13.38 -14.74 6.46
CA GLU A 728 13.72 -15.67 5.36
C GLU A 728 12.58 -15.89 4.36
N ASN A 729 11.34 -16.11 4.81
CA ASN A 729 10.20 -16.34 3.92
C ASN A 729 10.04 -15.19 2.90
N HIS A 730 10.23 -13.93 3.31
CA HIS A 730 10.15 -12.78 2.41
C HIS A 730 11.32 -12.70 1.43
N ILE A 731 12.52 -13.14 1.84
CA ILE A 731 13.68 -13.27 0.96
C ILE A 731 13.41 -14.34 -0.09
N LEU A 732 12.96 -15.52 0.32
CA LEU A 732 12.69 -16.66 -0.57
C LEU A 732 11.58 -16.33 -1.56
N ASP A 733 10.50 -15.70 -1.11
CA ASP A 733 9.39 -15.28 -1.97
C ASP A 733 9.91 -14.38 -3.10
N LEU A 734 10.73 -13.37 -2.78
CA LEU A 734 11.28 -12.44 -3.77
C LEU A 734 12.37 -13.04 -4.68
N VAL A 735 13.27 -13.86 -4.12
CA VAL A 735 14.42 -14.45 -4.84
C VAL A 735 13.97 -15.60 -5.75
N GLU A 736 13.19 -16.53 -5.22
CA GLU A 736 12.85 -17.76 -5.92
C GLU A 736 11.62 -17.58 -6.83
N VAL A 737 10.62 -16.81 -6.41
CA VAL A 737 9.34 -16.64 -7.15
C VAL A 737 9.24 -15.29 -7.86
N GLY A 738 9.51 -14.19 -7.16
CA GLY A 738 9.48 -12.81 -7.70
C GLY A 738 8.09 -12.19 -7.83
N SER A 739 8.05 -10.86 -7.98
CA SER A 739 6.82 -10.10 -8.24
C SER A 739 6.37 -10.32 -9.68
N VAL A 740 5.47 -11.26 -9.89
CA VAL A 740 4.97 -11.65 -11.23
C VAL A 740 3.70 -10.85 -11.59
N ASN A 741 3.15 -11.10 -12.76
CA ASN A 741 1.86 -10.59 -13.20
C ASN A 741 0.73 -10.90 -12.17
N PRO A 742 -0.06 -9.90 -11.72
CA PRO A 742 -1.19 -10.10 -10.80
C PRO A 742 -2.24 -11.12 -11.27
N SER A 743 -2.26 -11.48 -12.56
CA SER A 743 -3.20 -12.47 -13.12
C SER A 743 -2.81 -13.92 -12.87
N GLU A 744 -1.58 -14.21 -12.42
CA GLU A 744 -1.14 -15.57 -12.14
C GLU A 744 -1.49 -15.98 -10.70
N PRO A 745 -2.06 -17.17 -10.47
CA PRO A 745 -2.52 -17.60 -9.14
C PRO A 745 -1.39 -17.79 -8.11
N TRP A 746 -0.13 -17.71 -8.54
CA TRP A 746 1.08 -17.86 -7.74
C TRP A 746 1.87 -16.54 -7.58
N HIS A 747 1.25 -15.39 -7.88
CA HIS A 747 1.85 -14.05 -7.73
C HIS A 747 2.20 -13.70 -6.26
N ILE A 748 3.25 -12.89 -6.04
CA ILE A 748 3.50 -12.27 -4.73
C ILE A 748 2.47 -11.17 -4.47
N ALA A 749 1.48 -11.47 -3.64
CA ALA A 749 0.51 -10.47 -3.24
C ALA A 749 1.20 -9.23 -2.64
N GLN A 750 0.74 -8.02 -3.01
CA GLN A 750 1.43 -6.78 -2.64
C GLN A 750 1.53 -6.57 -1.12
N TRP A 751 0.58 -7.13 -0.35
CA TRP A 751 0.65 -7.15 1.11
C TRP A 751 1.88 -7.93 1.62
N SER A 752 2.29 -9.03 0.96
CA SER A 752 3.47 -9.83 1.35
C SER A 752 4.74 -9.02 1.16
N ARG A 753 4.78 -8.20 0.10
CA ARG A 753 5.87 -7.24 -0.11
C ARG A 753 5.89 -6.15 0.96
N ALA A 754 4.74 -5.54 1.26
CA ALA A 754 4.63 -4.52 2.30
C ALA A 754 5.01 -5.05 3.69
N GLN A 755 4.64 -6.30 3.99
CA GLN A 755 5.05 -7.00 5.21
C GLN A 755 6.57 -7.15 5.26
N GLY A 756 7.19 -7.63 4.18
CA GLY A 756 8.65 -7.76 4.08
C GLY A 756 9.37 -6.42 4.30
N ASP A 757 8.88 -5.33 3.69
CA ASP A 757 9.42 -3.99 3.91
C ASP A 757 9.33 -3.58 5.39
N ASN A 758 8.20 -3.82 6.06
CA ASN A 758 8.03 -3.51 7.49
C ASN A 758 8.92 -4.39 8.38
N VAL A 759 9.07 -5.67 8.06
CA VAL A 759 9.94 -6.63 8.77
C VAL A 759 11.40 -6.18 8.73
N VAL A 760 11.89 -5.69 7.58
CA VAL A 760 13.26 -5.18 7.46
C VAL A 760 13.43 -3.83 8.15
N LEU A 761 12.48 -2.92 7.96
CA LEU A 761 12.48 -1.60 8.60
C LEU A 761 12.42 -1.71 10.14
N ALA A 762 11.72 -2.70 10.69
CA ALA A 762 11.67 -2.94 12.13
C ALA A 762 13.06 -3.28 12.69
N GLN A 763 13.80 -4.13 11.97
CA GLN A 763 15.15 -4.52 12.35
C GLN A 763 16.13 -3.35 12.24
N GLU A 764 16.01 -2.54 11.18
CA GLU A 764 16.79 -1.30 11.00
C GLU A 764 16.52 -0.29 12.13
N LYS A 765 15.25 -0.12 12.53
CA LYS A 765 14.89 0.76 13.65
C LYS A 765 15.44 0.27 14.99
N ARG A 766 15.36 -1.04 15.25
CA ARG A 766 16.00 -1.63 16.43
C ARG A 766 17.49 -1.32 16.44
N PHE A 767 18.17 -1.47 15.31
CA PHE A 767 19.59 -1.10 15.18
C PHE A 767 19.82 0.39 15.46
N ALA A 768 19.04 1.29 14.86
CA ALA A 768 19.17 2.72 15.10
C ALA A 768 18.97 3.10 16.58
N ARG A 769 18.07 2.40 17.29
CA ARG A 769 17.78 2.62 18.71
C ARG A 769 18.81 2.02 19.66
N THR A 770 19.35 0.84 19.33
CA THR A 770 20.16 0.03 20.27
C THR A 770 21.64 -0.07 19.89
N GLY A 771 21.99 0.21 18.65
CA GLY A 771 23.29 -0.09 18.06
C GLY A 771 23.53 -1.57 17.75
N ILE A 772 22.56 -2.45 18.02
CA ILE A 772 22.69 -3.91 17.82
C ILE A 772 22.21 -4.28 16.41
N LEU A 773 23.11 -4.80 15.58
CA LEU A 773 22.77 -5.31 14.25
C LEU A 773 21.74 -6.46 14.38
N THR A 774 20.72 -6.47 13.52
CA THR A 774 19.56 -7.36 13.65
C THR A 774 19.19 -8.01 12.31
N ALA A 775 19.42 -9.31 12.14
CA ALA A 775 18.94 -10.06 10.97
C ALA A 775 18.31 -11.37 11.45
N ARG A 776 17.06 -11.27 11.90
CA ARG A 776 16.27 -12.29 12.60
C ARG A 776 15.65 -13.28 11.62
N THR A 777 16.02 -14.54 11.79
CA THR A 777 15.38 -15.70 11.20
C THR A 777 15.79 -16.94 11.99
N GLU A 778 15.24 -18.10 11.68
CA GLU A 778 15.58 -19.39 12.24
C GLU A 778 17.07 -19.72 12.08
N HIS A 779 17.69 -20.25 13.14
CA HIS A 779 19.10 -20.64 13.15
C HIS A 779 19.28 -22.10 13.52
N GLN A 780 20.19 -22.78 12.83
CA GLN A 780 20.83 -23.97 13.37
C GLN A 780 21.97 -23.54 14.31
N LEU A 781 22.00 -24.08 15.53
CA LEU A 781 23.07 -23.85 16.50
C LEU A 781 24.06 -25.01 16.49
N ASP A 782 25.33 -24.72 16.80
CA ASP A 782 26.41 -25.70 16.98
C ASP A 782 26.40 -26.36 18.38
N ARG A 783 25.31 -26.18 19.12
CA ARG A 783 25.08 -26.66 20.48
C ARG A 783 23.59 -26.71 20.79
N ALA A 784 23.21 -27.49 21.80
CA ALA A 784 21.83 -27.58 22.28
C ALA A 784 21.21 -26.19 22.54
N PRO A 785 19.95 -25.92 22.12
CA PRO A 785 18.97 -26.87 21.56
C PRO A 785 19.15 -27.23 20.07
N ASN A 786 20.26 -26.84 19.43
CA ASN A 786 20.61 -27.06 18.01
C ASN A 786 19.72 -26.33 17.01
N PHE A 787 18.51 -25.89 17.37
CA PHE A 787 17.65 -25.08 16.52
C PHE A 787 16.86 -24.07 17.35
N VAL A 788 16.71 -22.84 16.84
CA VAL A 788 15.90 -21.78 17.44
C VAL A 788 15.16 -20.97 16.39
N TYR A 789 13.97 -20.50 16.75
CA TYR A 789 13.25 -19.44 16.05
C TYR A 789 13.70 -18.10 16.62
N ASP A 790 14.55 -17.37 15.88
CA ASP A 790 14.95 -16.01 16.22
C ASP A 790 14.16 -15.03 15.35
N THR A 791 13.14 -14.41 15.94
CA THR A 791 12.02 -13.82 15.19
C THR A 791 12.06 -12.30 15.22
N VAL A 792 11.38 -11.64 14.28
CA VAL A 792 11.04 -10.22 14.40
C VAL A 792 9.84 -10.03 15.32
N LEU A 793 8.89 -10.95 15.25
CA LEU A 793 7.72 -10.99 16.11
C LEU A 793 7.30 -12.44 16.31
N SER A 794 7.00 -12.82 17.56
CA SER A 794 6.36 -14.09 17.86
C SER A 794 5.47 -13.95 19.08
N GLN A 795 4.21 -14.40 18.99
CA GLN A 795 3.25 -14.34 20.10
C GLN A 795 3.10 -12.93 20.72
N GLY A 796 2.95 -11.89 19.90
CA GLY A 796 2.94 -10.50 20.37
C GLY A 796 4.28 -9.95 20.86
N GLU A 797 5.29 -10.79 21.09
CA GLU A 797 6.60 -10.40 21.63
C GLU A 797 7.58 -10.03 20.50
N PRO A 798 8.05 -8.78 20.44
CA PRO A 798 9.03 -8.34 19.47
C PRO A 798 10.42 -8.94 19.72
N PHE A 799 11.11 -9.32 18.65
CA PHE A 799 12.51 -9.79 18.69
C PHE A 799 12.76 -10.97 19.63
N ALA A 800 11.79 -11.88 19.75
CA ALA A 800 11.88 -13.05 20.60
C ALA A 800 12.71 -14.17 19.95
N THR A 801 13.57 -14.79 20.76
CA THR A 801 14.31 -16.01 20.39
C THR A 801 13.80 -17.18 21.23
N GLN A 802 13.32 -18.25 20.59
CA GLN A 802 12.66 -19.38 21.25
C GLN A 802 13.12 -20.72 20.65
N ASP A 803 13.09 -21.80 21.43
CA ASP A 803 13.24 -23.16 20.89
C ASP A 803 11.93 -23.63 20.22
N VAL A 804 11.95 -24.83 19.64
CA VAL A 804 10.79 -25.43 18.94
C VAL A 804 9.54 -25.63 19.81
N SER A 805 9.66 -25.56 21.14
CA SER A 805 8.54 -25.65 22.08
C SER A 805 7.98 -24.28 22.50
N GLY A 806 8.55 -23.19 21.98
CA GLY A 806 8.22 -21.82 22.39
C GLY A 806 8.92 -21.38 23.68
N LYS A 807 9.90 -22.15 24.18
CA LYS A 807 10.65 -21.75 25.37
C LYS A 807 11.69 -20.67 25.00
N PRO A 808 11.78 -19.54 25.73
CA PRO A 808 12.74 -18.48 25.43
C PRO A 808 14.21 -18.94 25.55
N ILE A 809 15.03 -18.62 24.53
CA ILE A 809 16.47 -18.88 24.45
C ILE A 809 17.19 -17.56 24.11
N ALA A 810 17.09 -16.57 24.99
CA ALA A 810 17.56 -15.19 24.72
C ALA A 810 19.05 -15.08 24.33
N ASN A 811 19.89 -16.01 24.79
CA ASN A 811 21.33 -16.04 24.47
C ASN A 811 21.65 -16.58 23.06
N ALA A 812 20.63 -16.99 22.30
CA ALA A 812 20.76 -17.45 20.92
C ALA A 812 20.36 -16.39 19.88
N ALA A 813 19.96 -15.19 20.31
CA ALA A 813 19.74 -14.04 19.43
C ALA A 813 20.98 -13.77 18.55
N ALA A 814 20.79 -13.67 17.23
CA ALA A 814 21.88 -13.53 16.27
C ALA A 814 21.56 -12.67 15.04
N VAL A 815 22.62 -12.29 14.35
CA VAL A 815 22.60 -11.83 12.96
C VAL A 815 22.81 -13.05 12.07
N SER A 816 21.77 -13.48 11.35
CA SER A 816 21.85 -14.59 10.40
C SER A 816 22.60 -14.20 9.13
N THR A 817 23.49 -15.05 8.63
CA THR A 817 24.21 -14.84 7.37
C THR A 817 23.25 -14.74 6.19
N LYS A 818 22.32 -15.70 6.05
CA LYS A 818 21.34 -15.72 4.95
C LYS A 818 20.39 -14.52 4.98
N ALA A 819 19.92 -14.13 6.18
CA ALA A 819 19.04 -12.96 6.30
C ALA A 819 19.80 -11.65 6.05
N ALA A 820 21.01 -11.49 6.57
CA ALA A 820 21.83 -10.29 6.37
C ALA A 820 22.16 -10.06 4.89
N ILE A 821 22.60 -11.11 4.18
CA ILE A 821 22.92 -11.05 2.76
C ILE A 821 21.64 -10.87 1.92
N GLY A 822 20.54 -11.56 2.27
CA GLY A 822 19.26 -11.37 1.58
C GLY A 822 18.69 -9.97 1.76
N ILE A 823 18.81 -9.38 2.95
CA ILE A 823 18.47 -7.98 3.21
C ILE A 823 19.29 -7.06 2.30
N ALA A 824 20.60 -7.30 2.19
CA ALA A 824 21.48 -6.51 1.32
C ALA A 824 21.16 -6.63 -0.17
N ALA A 825 20.68 -7.79 -0.63
CA ALA A 825 20.31 -7.99 -2.02
C ALA A 825 18.97 -7.31 -2.38
N LEU A 826 18.00 -7.32 -1.46
CA LEU A 826 16.61 -6.97 -1.76
C LEU A 826 16.18 -5.60 -1.19
N TRP A 827 16.83 -5.13 -0.12
CA TRP A 827 16.54 -3.85 0.55
C TRP A 827 17.84 -3.05 0.77
N PRO A 828 18.49 -2.55 -0.30
CA PRO A 828 19.76 -1.85 -0.20
C PRO A 828 19.65 -0.58 0.65
N SER A 829 20.50 -0.49 1.68
CA SER A 829 20.60 0.64 2.59
C SER A 829 21.96 0.65 3.31
N ALA A 830 22.27 1.73 4.02
CA ALA A 830 23.47 1.78 4.87
C ALA A 830 23.42 0.72 5.98
N TYR A 831 22.22 0.40 6.47
CA TYR A 831 22.01 -0.68 7.43
C TYR A 831 22.29 -2.05 6.82
N ALA A 832 21.72 -2.32 5.65
CA ALA A 832 21.91 -3.56 4.91
C ALA A 832 23.38 -3.80 4.51
N THR A 833 24.11 -2.75 4.14
CA THR A 833 25.55 -2.82 3.87
C THR A 833 26.32 -3.26 5.12
N ARG A 834 26.02 -2.67 6.28
CA ARG A 834 26.63 -3.05 7.57
C ARG A 834 26.30 -4.49 7.97
N LEU A 835 25.08 -4.95 7.68
CA LEU A 835 24.69 -6.35 7.90
C LEU A 835 25.57 -7.29 7.06
N ALA A 836 25.64 -7.06 5.74
CA ALA A 836 26.46 -7.87 4.84
C ALA A 836 27.94 -7.88 5.26
N ASP A 837 28.52 -6.71 5.55
CA ASP A 837 29.91 -6.60 6.01
C ASP A 837 30.17 -7.35 7.31
N SER A 838 29.17 -7.42 8.20
CA SER A 838 29.31 -8.12 9.48
C SER A 838 29.36 -9.65 9.38
N VAL A 839 28.91 -10.21 8.25
CA VAL A 839 28.78 -11.67 8.05
C VAL A 839 29.61 -12.22 6.88
N ARG A 840 30.14 -11.36 5.99
CA ARG A 840 30.83 -11.78 4.76
C ARG A 840 32.04 -12.70 4.99
N ASP A 841 32.72 -12.56 6.13
CA ASP A 841 33.88 -13.36 6.50
C ASP A 841 33.52 -14.57 7.38
N LEU A 842 32.23 -14.85 7.60
CA LEU A 842 31.76 -15.96 8.44
C LEU A 842 31.67 -17.27 7.64
N PHE A 843 32.83 -17.76 7.20
CA PHE A 843 32.91 -19.02 6.48
C PHE A 843 34.19 -19.79 6.81
N ASP A 844 34.18 -21.07 6.45
CA ASP A 844 35.39 -21.87 6.29
C ASP A 844 35.51 -22.25 4.81
N ALA A 845 36.63 -21.88 4.18
CA ALA A 845 36.82 -22.03 2.73
C ALA A 845 36.72 -23.47 2.23
N LYS A 846 36.87 -24.46 3.13
CA LYS A 846 36.80 -25.88 2.79
C LYS A 846 35.44 -26.51 3.07
N SER A 847 34.53 -25.83 3.77
CA SER A 847 33.27 -26.44 4.23
C SER A 847 32.03 -25.56 4.09
N GLY A 848 32.17 -24.25 3.81
CA GLY A 848 31.07 -23.34 3.52
C GLY A 848 30.81 -22.28 4.61
N PHE A 849 29.72 -21.53 4.42
CA PHE A 849 29.30 -20.44 5.30
C PHE A 849 28.67 -20.92 6.60
N PHE A 850 28.99 -20.20 7.67
CA PHE A 850 28.39 -20.33 8.98
C PHE A 850 26.99 -19.71 9.02
N GLU A 851 26.14 -20.21 9.91
CA GLU A 851 24.76 -19.74 10.10
C GLU A 851 24.64 -18.25 10.43
N GLY A 852 25.62 -17.70 11.17
CA GLY A 852 25.62 -16.30 11.53
C GLY A 852 26.50 -15.99 12.75
N LYS A 853 26.17 -14.90 13.44
CA LYS A 853 26.89 -14.40 14.61
C LYS A 853 25.91 -14.01 15.69
N LEU A 854 26.06 -14.59 16.89
CA LEU A 854 25.28 -14.19 18.07
C LEU A 854 25.46 -12.69 18.33
N GLU A 855 24.48 -12.05 18.97
CA GLU A 855 24.59 -10.64 19.38
C GLU A 855 25.79 -10.38 20.31
N SER A 856 26.22 -11.41 21.05
CA SER A 856 27.48 -11.40 21.83
C SER A 856 28.76 -11.31 20.99
N GLY A 857 28.64 -11.41 19.66
CA GLY A 857 29.73 -11.39 18.70
C GLY A 857 30.38 -12.75 18.42
N LYS A 858 29.94 -13.84 19.05
CA LYS A 858 30.47 -15.18 18.78
C LYS A 858 29.84 -15.77 17.50
N PRO A 859 30.64 -16.39 16.60
CA PRO A 859 30.10 -17.05 15.42
C PRO A 859 29.29 -18.28 15.82
N ILE A 860 28.21 -18.55 15.10
CA ILE A 860 27.46 -19.81 15.16
C ILE A 860 28.05 -20.72 14.08
N ARG A 861 28.93 -21.64 14.47
CA ARG A 861 29.76 -22.40 13.50
C ARG A 861 29.02 -23.54 12.80
N ALA A 862 27.73 -23.70 13.06
CA ALA A 862 26.89 -24.60 12.27
C ALA A 862 26.92 -24.14 10.80
N ARG A 863 26.91 -25.12 9.89
CA ARG A 863 26.85 -24.93 8.44
C ARG A 863 25.69 -25.76 7.93
N THR A 864 24.82 -25.16 7.12
CA THR A 864 23.61 -25.82 6.65
C THR A 864 23.43 -25.70 5.15
N ALA A 865 22.66 -26.63 4.59
CA ALA A 865 22.20 -26.58 3.21
C ALA A 865 21.37 -25.33 2.97
N ASN A 866 20.52 -24.94 3.93
CA ASN A 866 19.65 -23.80 3.78
C ASN A 866 20.45 -22.48 3.69
N THR A 867 21.39 -22.20 4.61
CA THR A 867 22.20 -20.97 4.55
C THR A 867 23.02 -20.91 3.26
N ASN A 868 23.78 -21.96 2.94
CA ASN A 868 24.63 -21.95 1.75
C ASN A 868 23.81 -21.94 0.45
N GLY A 869 22.67 -22.63 0.41
CA GLY A 869 21.77 -22.67 -0.75
C GLY A 869 21.10 -21.33 -1.01
N VAL A 870 20.63 -20.65 0.04
CA VAL A 870 20.04 -19.30 -0.08
C VAL A 870 21.07 -18.28 -0.55
N LEU A 871 22.32 -18.36 -0.09
CA LEU A 871 23.41 -17.50 -0.60
C LEU A 871 23.63 -17.69 -2.11
N LEU A 872 23.66 -18.94 -2.59
CA LEU A 872 23.76 -19.25 -4.02
C LEU A 872 22.54 -18.76 -4.81
N ALA A 873 21.33 -18.93 -4.26
CA ALA A 873 20.10 -18.43 -4.88
C ALA A 873 20.11 -16.90 -5.00
N ILE A 874 20.55 -16.18 -3.96
CA ILE A 874 20.72 -14.72 -3.99
C ILE A 874 21.75 -14.31 -5.05
N ALA A 875 22.89 -15.00 -5.12
CA ALA A 875 23.92 -14.73 -6.12
C ALA A 875 23.39 -14.90 -7.54
N LEU A 876 22.66 -15.98 -7.81
CA LEU A 876 22.00 -16.19 -9.10
C LEU A 876 20.97 -15.09 -9.37
N TYR A 877 20.13 -14.77 -8.38
CA TYR A 877 19.13 -13.72 -8.48
C TYR A 877 19.72 -12.36 -8.86
N SER A 878 20.87 -11.97 -8.31
CA SER A 878 21.56 -10.73 -8.69
C SER A 878 21.97 -10.69 -10.17
N ARG A 879 22.12 -11.85 -10.82
CA ARG A 879 22.45 -11.95 -12.26
C ARG A 879 21.21 -12.05 -13.15
N VAL A 880 20.15 -12.73 -12.70
CA VAL A 880 19.03 -13.12 -13.58
C VAL A 880 17.65 -12.59 -13.15
N GLY A 881 17.56 -11.89 -12.02
CA GLY A 881 16.29 -11.56 -11.37
C GLY A 881 15.66 -12.80 -10.72
N SER A 882 14.33 -12.82 -10.59
CA SER A 882 13.63 -13.98 -10.01
C SER A 882 13.98 -15.28 -10.76
N ILE A 883 14.32 -16.31 -9.99
CA ILE A 883 14.80 -17.58 -10.54
C ILE A 883 13.68 -18.31 -11.28
N LEU A 884 12.45 -18.30 -10.75
CA LEU A 884 11.29 -18.87 -11.43
C LEU A 884 10.99 -18.15 -12.75
N GLN A 885 11.02 -16.81 -12.75
CA GLN A 885 10.80 -16.03 -13.97
C GLN A 885 11.88 -16.31 -15.01
N TRP A 886 13.15 -16.32 -14.60
CA TRP A 886 14.27 -16.68 -15.45
C TRP A 886 14.11 -18.10 -16.04
N SER A 887 13.65 -19.06 -15.25
CA SER A 887 13.42 -20.44 -15.71
C SER A 887 12.41 -20.52 -16.85
N MET A 888 11.38 -19.66 -16.84
CA MET A 888 10.28 -19.67 -17.82
C MET A 888 10.65 -19.03 -19.17
N GLN A 889 11.73 -18.25 -19.24
CA GLN A 889 12.13 -17.55 -20.48
C GLN A 889 12.49 -18.52 -21.62
N ASN A 890 12.84 -19.78 -21.31
CA ASN A 890 13.14 -20.81 -22.31
C ASN A 890 11.90 -21.47 -22.93
N LEU A 891 10.69 -21.18 -22.45
CA LEU A 891 9.43 -21.72 -23.00
C LEU A 891 8.86 -20.86 -24.16
N GLN A 892 9.48 -19.72 -24.45
CA GLN A 892 9.06 -18.78 -25.51
C GLN A 892 9.91 -18.86 -26.80
N LYS A 893 10.86 -19.79 -26.86
CA LYS A 893 11.55 -20.22 -28.08
C LYS A 893 11.12 -21.65 -28.41
#